data_AF-A0AAE9WA53-F1
#
_entry.id   AF-A0AAE9WA53-F1
#
_cell.length_a   1.000
_cell.length_b   1.000
_cell.length_c   1.000
_cell.angle_alpha   90.00
_cell.angle_beta   90.00
_cell.angle_gamma   90.00
#
_symmetry.space_group_name_H-M   'P 1'
#
loop_
_entity.id
_entity.type
_entity.pdbx_description
1 polymer ?
#
loop_
_entity_poly.entity_id
_entity_poly.type
_entity_poly.pdbx_seq_one_letter_code
_entity_poly.pdbx_strand_id
1 'polypeptide(L)'
;MATIKLQFPASLKTSYTFANSLKVAISIHEYGVKAPIEGAANCSSVRLLDAKDSEKFISDANAIVSYLYWQQKNVSFEEFLNSKMSILDWEALTFGHFVKEAAENKNFNQLLSLLQEIIKQDSVSENFTPVEIALVADIHFCVANGAGLEGYPELSKWYLKTEKNPSFVKALRVCLEKSLGQPAEISAKVPISTETRNVQTSSLMRERNPSEKLLPKANEANILITSALPYVNNVPHLGNIVGSTLSADVFARYHRARNHNTLYICGTDEYGTATETKALEEGMSPKELCDKYNVLHKQVYDWFEIEFDEFGRTTTPKQTEIAQHIFKKLHENGFMSADSMTQLYCEVHNGYLADRYVEGICPKCQYEDARGDQCDKCGGLLNAFELVEPKCKLDGSKPVKRETRHVFLSLDKLQPAVETWATEAAVEGKWTVNGRAITESWLKEGLRPRCITRDLKWGTPVPLEEFKDKVLYVWFDAPIGYISMTANYTDEWEKWWRNPEQVKLYQFMGKDNVPFHTVIFPSSLLGTKEKWTMLHHINTTDYLNYETGKFSKSRGVGVFGNTAQDIGLSPSVWRYYLLSTRPETSDTMFTWKDFITRHNSELLANVGNFVNRTLKFTTAKYNGIVPHYLENASVGAAKLKTDFVQDVNMLLKKYNAALEQSKLREGLRLAMEISARGNQYLQDNRVDNKCFLYERQKCADAIGYSLNLIYLLASIMYPYMPSVSSSINKQLNAPAMAITGDFSLPLLPGHRIGEPEYLFSRIDESMEEKWRIKYGGVDVQKETA
;
A
#
# COMPACT_ATOMS: atom_id res chain seq x y z
N MET A 1 41.85 -30.40 -32.35
CA MET A 1 41.65 -29.25 -31.44
C MET A 1 40.91 -29.76 -30.23
N ALA A 2 41.26 -29.34 -29.01
CA ALA A 2 40.66 -29.87 -27.79
C ALA A 2 39.13 -29.69 -27.83
N THR A 3 38.38 -30.74 -27.49
CA THR A 3 36.91 -30.73 -27.40
C THR A 3 36.39 -29.98 -26.18
N ILE A 4 37.28 -29.58 -25.28
CA ILE A 4 36.98 -28.96 -24.00
C ILE A 4 37.95 -27.80 -23.70
N LYS A 5 37.49 -26.83 -22.91
CA LYS A 5 38.24 -25.66 -22.45
C LYS A 5 38.00 -25.42 -20.96
N LEU A 6 38.97 -24.86 -20.24
CA LEU A 6 38.86 -24.55 -18.82
C LEU A 6 38.96 -23.04 -18.55
N GLN A 7 38.08 -22.55 -17.67
CA GLN A 7 38.04 -21.17 -17.20
C GLN A 7 38.24 -21.12 -15.69
N PHE A 8 39.25 -20.37 -15.25
CA PHE A 8 39.60 -20.23 -13.84
C PHE A 8 39.15 -18.86 -13.33
N PRO A 9 38.33 -18.81 -12.27
CA PRO A 9 37.86 -17.55 -11.71
C PRO A 9 39.01 -16.78 -11.04
N ALA A 10 38.89 -15.45 -11.07
CA ALA A 10 39.72 -14.59 -10.23
C ALA A 10 39.42 -14.88 -8.75
N SER A 11 40.44 -15.30 -7.99
CA SER A 11 40.25 -15.76 -6.62
C SER A 11 41.50 -15.56 -5.75
N LEU A 12 41.30 -15.31 -4.46
CA LEU A 12 42.40 -15.22 -3.48
C LEU A 12 42.93 -16.61 -3.16
N LYS A 13 44.24 -16.74 -2.94
CA LYS A 13 44.89 -18.02 -2.57
C LYS A 13 44.26 -18.71 -1.35
N THR A 14 43.69 -17.91 -0.44
CA THR A 14 43.03 -18.37 0.79
C THR A 14 41.54 -18.64 0.61
N SER A 15 40.99 -18.49 -0.59
CA SER A 15 39.57 -18.76 -0.87
C SER A 15 39.35 -20.20 -1.30
N TYR A 16 38.18 -20.75 -0.98
CA TYR A 16 37.83 -22.11 -1.42
C TYR A 16 37.62 -22.19 -2.95
N THR A 17 37.28 -21.07 -3.60
CA THR A 17 37.24 -20.97 -5.06
C THR A 17 38.61 -21.22 -5.69
N PHE A 18 39.69 -20.75 -5.03
CA PHE A 18 41.06 -21.06 -5.43
C PHE A 18 41.38 -22.55 -5.21
N ALA A 19 40.95 -23.13 -4.10
CA ALA A 19 41.08 -24.58 -3.84
C ALA A 19 40.38 -25.43 -4.92
N ASN A 20 39.16 -25.05 -5.31
CA ASN A 20 38.42 -25.70 -6.41
C ASN A 20 39.14 -25.58 -7.76
N SER A 21 39.72 -24.42 -8.06
CA SER A 21 40.53 -24.23 -9.26
C SER A 21 41.79 -25.10 -9.21
N LEU A 22 42.38 -25.26 -8.02
CA LEU A 22 43.54 -26.10 -7.77
C LEU A 22 43.23 -27.60 -7.93
N LYS A 23 42.08 -28.10 -7.44
CA LYS A 23 41.60 -29.48 -7.69
C LYS A 23 41.62 -29.80 -9.19
N VAL A 24 41.00 -28.93 -9.98
CA VAL A 24 40.94 -29.09 -11.43
C VAL A 24 42.33 -28.99 -12.06
N ALA A 25 43.15 -28.03 -11.66
CA ALA A 25 44.51 -27.86 -12.20
C ALA A 25 45.42 -29.08 -11.94
N ILE A 26 45.36 -29.67 -10.74
CA ILE A 26 46.12 -30.87 -10.40
C ILE A 26 45.69 -32.01 -11.33
N SER A 27 44.38 -32.23 -11.52
CA SER A 27 43.87 -33.32 -12.37
C SER A 27 44.29 -33.21 -13.83
N ILE A 28 44.45 -32.01 -14.39
CA ILE A 28 44.93 -31.82 -15.76
C ILE A 28 46.36 -32.32 -15.91
N HIS A 29 47.22 -31.93 -14.98
CA HIS A 29 48.64 -32.27 -15.01
C HIS A 29 48.87 -33.75 -14.68
N GLU A 30 48.11 -34.26 -13.70
CA GLU A 30 48.19 -35.65 -13.26
C GLU A 30 47.72 -36.62 -14.34
N TYR A 31 46.59 -36.32 -14.98
CA TYR A 31 45.98 -37.20 -15.97
C TYR A 31 46.47 -36.93 -17.39
N GLY A 32 47.40 -35.98 -17.58
CA GLY A 32 47.98 -35.64 -18.87
C GLY A 32 46.98 -35.05 -19.88
N VAL A 33 45.87 -34.47 -19.40
CA VAL A 33 44.81 -33.93 -20.26
C VAL A 33 45.27 -32.62 -20.91
N LYS A 34 45.14 -32.52 -22.23
CA LYS A 34 45.45 -31.29 -22.98
C LYS A 34 44.19 -30.45 -23.14
N ALA A 35 43.91 -29.59 -22.17
CA ALA A 35 42.83 -28.60 -22.22
C ALA A 35 43.41 -27.17 -22.12
N PRO A 36 43.02 -26.22 -22.99
CA PRO A 36 43.40 -24.82 -22.84
C PRO A 36 42.82 -24.25 -21.54
N ILE A 37 43.66 -23.56 -20.76
CA ILE A 37 43.26 -22.92 -19.49
C ILE A 37 43.36 -21.40 -19.63
N GLU A 38 42.26 -20.71 -19.37
CA GLU A 38 42.23 -19.25 -19.34
C GLU A 38 41.74 -18.73 -17.98
N GLY A 39 42.17 -17.52 -17.62
CA GLY A 39 41.58 -16.78 -16.52
C GLY A 39 40.28 -16.15 -16.98
N ALA A 40 39.24 -16.20 -16.14
CA ALA A 40 37.92 -15.65 -16.43
C ALA A 40 37.48 -14.73 -15.30
N ALA A 41 37.54 -13.41 -15.55
CA ALA A 41 37.11 -12.39 -14.59
C ALA A 41 35.60 -12.47 -14.29
N ASN A 42 34.81 -12.97 -15.25
CA ASN A 42 33.34 -13.00 -15.20
C ASN A 42 32.77 -14.34 -14.69
N CYS A 43 33.59 -15.16 -14.04
CA CYS A 43 33.20 -16.46 -13.51
C CYS A 43 33.38 -16.50 -11.99
N SER A 44 32.39 -17.03 -11.28
CA SER A 44 32.42 -17.20 -9.81
C SER A 44 32.95 -18.58 -9.37
N SER A 45 33.15 -19.49 -10.33
CA SER A 45 33.61 -20.87 -10.13
C SER A 45 34.48 -21.32 -11.31
N VAL A 46 35.28 -22.36 -11.10
CA VAL A 46 36.02 -23.03 -12.18
C VAL A 46 35.01 -23.69 -13.13
N ARG A 47 35.23 -23.56 -14.45
CA ARG A 47 34.34 -24.14 -15.46
C ARG A 47 35.11 -24.98 -16.45
N LEU A 48 34.52 -26.11 -16.84
CA LEU A 48 34.90 -26.92 -17.98
C LEU A 48 33.82 -26.78 -19.05
N LEU A 49 34.18 -26.22 -20.21
CA LEU A 49 33.27 -25.89 -21.30
C LEU A 49 33.48 -26.84 -22.47
N ASP A 50 32.42 -27.14 -23.21
CA ASP A 50 32.54 -27.70 -24.55
C ASP A 50 33.14 -26.64 -25.49
N ALA A 51 34.17 -27.00 -26.24
CA ALA A 51 34.83 -26.07 -27.15
C ALA A 51 33.97 -25.67 -28.36
N LYS A 52 32.91 -26.43 -28.67
CA LYS A 52 31.96 -26.17 -29.76
C LYS A 52 30.69 -25.45 -29.29
N ASP A 53 30.38 -25.49 -28.00
CA ASP A 53 29.19 -24.87 -27.41
C ASP A 53 29.49 -24.37 -25.98
N SER A 54 29.84 -23.09 -25.87
CA SER A 54 30.25 -22.49 -24.59
C SER A 54 29.11 -22.38 -23.56
N GLU A 55 27.85 -22.58 -23.96
CA GLU A 55 26.70 -22.63 -23.05
C GLU A 55 26.61 -23.99 -22.32
N LYS A 56 27.25 -25.03 -22.85
CA LYS A 56 27.39 -26.33 -22.19
C LYS A 56 28.67 -26.38 -21.36
N PHE A 57 28.52 -26.24 -20.04
CA PHE A 57 29.65 -26.30 -19.13
C PHE A 57 29.34 -27.05 -17.83
N ILE A 58 30.40 -27.51 -17.17
CA ILE A 58 30.39 -28.05 -15.82
C ILE A 58 31.10 -27.05 -14.93
N SER A 59 30.51 -26.68 -13.80
CA SER A 59 31.10 -25.72 -12.86
C SER A 59 31.44 -26.29 -11.48
N ASP A 60 31.10 -27.55 -11.25
CA ASP A 60 31.48 -28.25 -10.03
C ASP A 60 32.89 -28.85 -10.20
N ALA A 61 33.80 -28.53 -9.28
CA ALA A 61 35.21 -28.93 -9.40
C ALA A 61 35.39 -30.45 -9.33
N ASN A 62 34.59 -31.16 -8.55
CA ASN A 62 34.70 -32.61 -8.38
C ASN A 62 34.11 -33.37 -9.57
N ALA A 63 33.03 -32.86 -10.15
CA ALA A 63 32.52 -33.34 -11.43
C ALA A 63 33.55 -33.14 -12.54
N ILE A 64 34.25 -32.01 -12.58
CA ILE A 64 35.34 -31.76 -13.54
C ILE A 64 36.50 -32.73 -13.33
N VAL A 65 36.96 -32.95 -12.09
CA VAL A 65 38.03 -33.91 -11.78
C VAL A 65 37.63 -35.33 -12.21
N SER A 66 36.39 -35.74 -11.93
CA SER A 66 35.85 -37.04 -12.34
C SER A 66 35.83 -37.20 -13.86
N TYR A 67 35.39 -36.17 -14.57
CA TYR A 67 35.40 -36.15 -16.02
C TYR A 67 36.81 -36.25 -16.58
N LEU A 68 37.77 -35.48 -16.05
CA LEU A 68 39.16 -35.48 -16.51
C LEU A 68 39.86 -36.82 -16.24
N TYR A 69 39.50 -37.49 -15.14
CA TYR A 69 39.93 -38.87 -14.88
C TYR A 69 39.35 -39.85 -15.92
N TRP A 70 38.06 -39.73 -16.21
CA TRP A 70 37.37 -40.58 -17.19
C TRP A 70 37.75 -40.33 -18.65
N GLN A 71 38.26 -39.14 -18.99
CA GLN A 71 38.84 -38.88 -20.30
C GLN A 71 39.96 -39.87 -20.65
N GLN A 72 40.67 -40.41 -19.65
CA GLN A 72 41.64 -41.48 -19.88
C GLN A 72 41.02 -42.76 -20.45
N LYS A 73 39.71 -42.94 -20.25
CA LYS A 73 38.91 -44.08 -20.75
C LYS A 73 38.15 -43.76 -22.04
N ASN A 74 38.41 -42.62 -22.70
CA ASN A 74 37.76 -42.16 -23.93
C ASN A 74 36.23 -41.97 -23.84
N VAL A 75 35.71 -41.53 -22.68
CA VAL A 75 34.27 -41.19 -22.52
C VAL A 75 33.95 -39.85 -23.19
N SER A 76 32.80 -39.72 -23.86
CA SER A 76 32.40 -38.43 -24.45
C SER A 76 31.88 -37.45 -23.40
N PHE A 77 31.98 -36.13 -23.65
CA PHE A 77 31.45 -35.10 -22.74
C PHE A 77 29.95 -35.25 -22.48
N GLU A 78 29.18 -35.60 -23.51
CA GLU A 78 27.73 -35.81 -23.41
C GLU A 78 27.37 -37.09 -22.63
N GLU A 79 28.13 -38.16 -22.82
CA GLU A 79 27.97 -39.40 -22.05
C GLU A 79 28.32 -39.20 -20.57
N PHE A 80 29.30 -38.34 -20.27
CA PHE A 80 29.62 -37.96 -18.90
C PHE A 80 28.48 -37.21 -18.22
N LEU A 81 27.90 -36.19 -18.88
CA LEU A 81 26.79 -35.41 -18.31
C LEU A 81 25.59 -36.28 -17.92
N ASN A 82 25.41 -37.42 -18.59
CA ASN A 82 24.32 -38.37 -18.34
C ASN A 82 24.70 -39.49 -17.34
N SER A 83 25.95 -39.54 -16.89
CA SER A 83 26.41 -40.56 -15.95
C SER A 83 26.10 -40.16 -14.51
N LYS A 84 25.71 -41.13 -13.67
CA LYS A 84 25.66 -40.95 -12.21
C LYS A 84 26.97 -41.46 -11.61
N MET A 85 27.71 -40.60 -10.94
CA MET A 85 29.02 -40.86 -10.34
C MET A 85 29.31 -39.77 -9.29
N SER A 86 30.03 -39.96 -8.18
CA SER A 86 30.82 -41.08 -7.61
C SER A 86 31.23 -40.77 -6.14
N ILE A 87 32.18 -41.51 -5.55
CA ILE A 87 32.79 -41.29 -4.22
C ILE A 87 33.31 -39.86 -3.95
N LEU A 88 33.55 -39.05 -4.99
CA LEU A 88 33.84 -37.62 -4.87
C LEU A 88 32.63 -36.76 -4.45
N ASP A 89 31.41 -37.26 -4.67
CA ASP A 89 30.19 -36.66 -4.13
C ASP A 89 30.15 -36.83 -2.62
N TRP A 90 30.64 -37.96 -2.09
CA TRP A 90 30.76 -38.14 -0.65
C TRP A 90 31.76 -37.14 -0.04
N GLU A 91 32.90 -36.88 -0.69
CA GLU A 91 33.82 -35.80 -0.29
C GLU A 91 33.13 -34.43 -0.33
N ALA A 92 32.51 -34.07 -1.46
CA ALA A 92 31.83 -32.79 -1.63
C ALA A 92 30.70 -32.55 -0.62
N LEU A 93 29.92 -33.60 -0.31
CA LEU A 93 28.73 -33.52 0.55
C LEU A 93 29.07 -33.68 2.04
N THR A 94 30.18 -34.36 2.36
CA THR A 94 30.53 -34.72 3.76
C THR A 94 31.80 -34.02 4.23
N PHE A 95 32.91 -34.14 3.49
CA PHE A 95 34.23 -33.69 3.93
C PHE A 95 34.47 -32.19 3.66
N GLY A 96 34.07 -31.69 2.49
CA GLY A 96 34.22 -30.28 2.11
C GLY A 96 33.49 -29.30 3.04
N HIS A 97 32.44 -29.75 3.74
CA HIS A 97 31.81 -28.97 4.81
C HIS A 97 32.75 -28.80 6.01
N PHE A 98 33.34 -29.89 6.51
CA PHE A 98 34.23 -29.85 7.67
C PHE A 98 35.49 -29.02 7.40
N VAL A 99 35.99 -29.05 6.16
CA VAL A 99 37.13 -28.23 5.71
C VAL A 99 36.82 -26.73 5.79
N LYS A 100 35.65 -26.31 5.31
CA LYS A 100 35.21 -24.90 5.35
C LYS A 100 34.97 -24.44 6.79
N GLU A 101 34.29 -25.27 7.58
CA GLU A 101 34.03 -25.01 9.00
C GLU A 101 35.32 -24.85 9.83
N ALA A 102 36.32 -25.72 9.60
CA ALA A 102 37.61 -25.64 10.27
C ALA A 102 38.37 -24.35 9.92
N ALA A 103 38.33 -23.93 8.65
CA ALA A 103 38.95 -22.69 8.19
C ALA A 103 38.27 -21.43 8.76
N GLU A 104 36.94 -21.41 8.82
CA GLU A 104 36.17 -20.31 9.41
C GLU A 104 36.47 -20.15 10.91
N ASN A 105 36.53 -21.27 11.64
CA ASN A 105 36.78 -21.29 13.07
C ASN A 105 38.28 -21.18 13.44
N LYS A 106 39.18 -21.19 12.44
CA LYS A 106 40.64 -21.35 12.61
C LYS A 106 41.02 -22.52 13.53
N ASN A 107 40.15 -23.53 13.61
CA ASN A 107 40.34 -24.69 14.46
C ASN A 107 40.38 -25.92 13.56
N PHE A 108 41.60 -26.32 13.23
CA PHE A 108 41.83 -27.42 12.32
C PHE A 108 42.03 -28.75 13.07
N ASN A 109 42.02 -28.78 14.41
CA ASN A 109 42.49 -29.94 15.17
C ASN A 109 41.67 -31.21 14.92
N GLN A 110 40.34 -31.08 14.83
CA GLN A 110 39.45 -32.22 14.56
C GLN A 110 39.62 -32.72 13.12
N LEU A 111 39.74 -31.79 12.16
CA LEU A 111 39.95 -32.08 10.75
C LEU A 111 41.31 -32.74 10.51
N LEU A 112 42.37 -32.18 11.08
CA LEU A 112 43.73 -32.70 10.99
C LEU A 112 43.86 -34.07 11.67
N SER A 113 43.14 -34.31 12.78
CA SER A 113 43.06 -35.62 13.43
C SER A 113 42.37 -36.65 12.54
N LEU A 114 41.24 -36.29 11.92
CA LEU A 114 40.54 -37.16 10.98
C LEU A 114 41.41 -37.48 9.75
N LEU A 115 42.04 -36.46 9.18
CA LEU A 115 42.95 -36.60 8.04
C LEU A 115 44.17 -37.47 8.37
N GLN A 116 44.75 -37.30 9.56
CA GLN A 116 45.85 -38.13 10.06
C GLN A 116 45.43 -39.61 10.15
N GLU A 117 44.22 -39.92 10.61
CA GLU A 117 43.71 -41.30 10.66
C GLU A 117 43.42 -41.88 9.28
N ILE A 118 42.87 -41.09 8.35
CA ILE A 118 42.65 -41.50 6.96
C ILE A 118 44.00 -41.81 6.29
N ILE A 119 44.99 -40.92 6.45
CA ILE A 119 46.30 -41.04 5.80
C ILE A 119 47.18 -42.14 6.43
N LYS A 120 47.02 -42.44 7.72
CA LYS A 120 47.70 -43.59 8.35
C LYS A 120 47.38 -44.92 7.68
N GLN A 121 46.21 -45.03 7.05
CA GLN A 121 45.73 -46.25 6.42
C GLN A 121 46.14 -46.38 4.95
N ASP A 122 46.59 -45.28 4.31
CA ASP A 122 46.88 -45.22 2.88
C ASP A 122 48.29 -44.67 2.59
N SER A 123 49.10 -45.40 1.82
CA SER A 123 50.37 -44.88 1.31
C SER A 123 50.12 -43.94 0.12
N VAL A 124 50.72 -42.74 0.12
CA VAL A 124 50.65 -41.78 -1.01
C VAL A 124 51.07 -42.49 -2.29
N SER A 125 50.12 -42.63 -3.21
CA SER A 125 50.35 -43.17 -4.55
C SER A 125 51.38 -42.32 -5.31
N GLU A 126 52.13 -42.91 -6.25
CA GLU A 126 53.03 -42.12 -7.11
C GLU A 126 52.23 -41.22 -8.06
N ASN A 127 51.00 -41.62 -8.40
CA ASN A 127 50.05 -40.85 -9.21
C ASN A 127 48.74 -40.63 -8.45
N PHE A 128 48.29 -39.38 -8.28
CA PHE A 128 47.11 -39.07 -7.49
C PHE A 128 45.83 -39.67 -8.07
N THR A 129 45.06 -40.33 -7.21
CA THR A 129 43.66 -40.69 -7.48
C THR A 129 42.75 -39.46 -7.41
N PRO A 130 41.52 -39.51 -7.97
CA PRO A 130 40.58 -38.38 -7.88
C PRO A 130 40.31 -37.93 -6.43
N VAL A 131 40.25 -38.88 -5.50
CA VAL A 131 40.05 -38.62 -4.06
C VAL A 131 41.28 -37.94 -3.45
N GLU A 132 42.49 -38.42 -3.77
CA GLU A 132 43.73 -37.76 -3.32
C GLU A 132 43.83 -36.33 -3.87
N ILE A 133 43.43 -36.08 -5.12
CA ILE A 133 43.39 -34.72 -5.69
C ILE A 133 42.47 -33.79 -4.88
N ALA A 134 41.29 -34.28 -4.50
CA ALA A 134 40.36 -33.51 -3.67
C ALA A 134 40.97 -33.20 -2.30
N LEU A 135 41.51 -34.23 -1.62
CA LEU A 135 42.14 -34.09 -0.31
C LEU A 135 43.37 -33.16 -0.33
N VAL A 136 44.23 -33.24 -1.35
CA VAL A 136 45.42 -32.39 -1.50
C VAL A 136 45.04 -30.91 -1.56
N ALA A 137 44.05 -30.55 -2.38
CA ALA A 137 43.65 -29.15 -2.55
C ALA A 137 42.98 -28.60 -1.28
N ASP A 138 42.20 -29.42 -0.58
CA ASP A 138 41.53 -29.05 0.66
C ASP A 138 42.51 -28.92 1.83
N ILE A 139 43.48 -29.83 1.94
CA ILE A 139 44.58 -29.72 2.91
C ILE A 139 45.42 -28.47 2.63
N HIS A 140 45.76 -28.21 1.35
CA HIS A 140 46.48 -27.00 0.97
C HIS A 140 45.72 -25.72 1.33
N PHE A 141 44.39 -25.71 1.13
CA PHE A 141 43.52 -24.62 1.58
C PHE A 141 43.57 -24.42 3.10
N CYS A 142 43.53 -25.50 3.89
CA CYS A 142 43.67 -25.42 5.34
C CYS A 142 45.03 -24.86 5.77
N VAL A 143 46.13 -25.35 5.19
CA VAL A 143 47.50 -24.87 5.48
C VAL A 143 47.65 -23.39 5.11
N ALA A 144 47.15 -22.99 3.94
CA ALA A 144 47.14 -21.59 3.50
C ALA A 144 46.31 -20.68 4.43
N ASN A 145 45.36 -21.24 5.18
CA ASN A 145 44.55 -20.55 6.18
C ASN A 145 45.05 -20.75 7.63
N GLY A 146 46.28 -21.25 7.81
CA GLY A 146 46.97 -21.28 9.11
C GLY A 146 46.89 -22.60 9.88
N ALA A 147 46.52 -23.71 9.24
CA ALA A 147 46.58 -25.03 9.86
C ALA A 147 48.04 -25.49 10.11
N GLY A 148 48.40 -25.69 11.38
CA GLY A 148 49.71 -26.22 11.77
C GLY A 148 49.75 -27.74 11.71
N LEU A 149 50.56 -28.31 10.82
CA LEU A 149 50.68 -29.76 10.64
C LEU A 149 51.66 -30.44 11.63
N GLU A 150 52.35 -29.66 12.46
CA GLU A 150 53.43 -30.13 13.35
C GLU A 150 52.97 -31.20 14.36
N GLY A 151 51.69 -31.15 14.78
CA GLY A 151 51.09 -32.14 15.67
C GLY A 151 50.62 -33.45 15.01
N TYR A 152 50.77 -33.57 13.68
CA TYR A 152 50.23 -34.68 12.87
C TYR A 152 51.32 -35.26 11.95
N PRO A 153 52.21 -36.13 12.46
CA PRO A 153 53.45 -36.50 11.77
C PRO A 153 53.25 -37.22 10.42
N GLU A 154 52.18 -38.02 10.28
CA GLU A 154 51.94 -38.78 9.04
C GLU A 154 51.30 -37.90 7.98
N LEU A 155 50.34 -37.06 8.36
CA LEU A 155 49.74 -36.03 7.51
C LEU A 155 50.79 -35.00 7.09
N SER A 156 51.70 -34.60 7.98
CA SER A 156 52.81 -33.69 7.68
C SER A 156 53.77 -34.32 6.66
N LYS A 157 54.18 -35.59 6.88
CA LYS A 157 55.02 -36.34 5.93
C LYS A 157 54.34 -36.55 4.57
N TRP A 158 53.04 -36.84 4.58
CA TRP A 158 52.21 -36.97 3.39
C TRP A 158 52.15 -35.65 2.61
N TYR A 159 51.85 -34.54 3.28
CA TYR A 159 51.76 -33.22 2.67
C TYR A 159 53.11 -32.74 2.13
N LEU A 160 54.22 -32.99 2.84
CA LEU A 160 55.57 -32.68 2.36
C LEU A 160 55.97 -33.48 1.10
N LYS A 161 55.46 -34.70 0.93
CA LYS A 161 55.64 -35.50 -0.30
C LYS A 161 54.82 -34.90 -1.44
N THR A 162 53.58 -34.47 -1.15
CA THR A 162 52.68 -33.80 -2.08
C THR A 162 53.22 -32.46 -2.58
N GLU A 163 53.79 -31.61 -1.72
CA GLU A 163 54.37 -30.33 -2.13
C GLU A 163 55.55 -30.48 -3.11
N LYS A 164 56.20 -31.66 -3.09
CA LYS A 164 57.29 -32.01 -4.02
C LYS A 164 56.78 -32.74 -5.27
N ASN A 165 55.49 -33.06 -5.35
CA ASN A 165 54.93 -33.72 -6.51
C ASN A 165 54.92 -32.77 -7.74
N PRO A 166 55.48 -33.19 -8.89
CA PRO A 166 55.57 -32.33 -10.09
C PRO A 166 54.22 -31.82 -10.62
N SER A 167 53.15 -32.61 -10.53
CA SER A 167 51.80 -32.23 -10.98
C SER A 167 51.22 -31.14 -10.09
N PHE A 168 51.39 -31.26 -8.77
CA PHE A 168 50.96 -30.26 -7.80
C PHE A 168 51.67 -28.92 -7.99
N VAL A 169 53.00 -28.94 -8.13
CA VAL A 169 53.82 -27.72 -8.33
C VAL A 169 53.43 -26.98 -9.61
N LYS A 170 53.18 -27.72 -10.69
CA LYS A 170 52.72 -27.13 -11.96
C LYS A 170 51.31 -26.55 -11.84
N ALA A 171 50.39 -27.29 -11.22
CA ALA A 171 49.01 -26.86 -10.98
C ALA A 171 48.95 -25.56 -10.17
N LEU A 172 49.70 -25.49 -9.07
CA LEU A 172 49.75 -24.31 -8.21
C LEU A 172 50.25 -23.08 -8.97
N ARG A 173 51.28 -23.23 -9.82
CA ARG A 173 51.76 -22.13 -10.67
C ARG A 173 50.67 -21.64 -11.63
N VAL A 174 49.97 -22.55 -12.31
CA VAL A 174 48.91 -22.20 -13.26
C VAL A 174 47.73 -21.50 -12.56
N CYS A 175 47.27 -22.00 -11.41
CA CYS A 175 46.20 -21.34 -10.65
C CYS A 175 46.59 -19.92 -10.25
N LEU A 176 47.82 -19.73 -9.78
CA LEU A 176 48.32 -18.40 -9.43
C LEU A 176 48.36 -17.47 -10.64
N GLU A 177 48.89 -17.92 -11.78
CA GLU A 177 48.96 -17.13 -13.01
C GLU A 177 47.58 -16.79 -13.59
N LYS A 178 46.59 -17.68 -13.46
CA LYS A 178 45.25 -17.50 -14.06
C LYS A 178 44.22 -16.85 -13.13
N SER A 179 44.47 -16.81 -11.82
CA SER A 179 43.61 -16.13 -10.84
C SER A 179 44.09 -14.73 -10.44
N LEU A 180 45.32 -14.32 -10.79
CA LEU A 180 45.85 -12.98 -10.55
C LEU A 180 45.50 -12.04 -11.72
N GLY A 181 44.53 -11.12 -11.55
CA GLY A 181 44.56 -9.90 -12.38
C GLY A 181 43.32 -9.04 -12.62
N GLN A 182 42.06 -9.42 -12.34
CA GLN A 182 40.93 -8.50 -12.54
C GLN A 182 39.82 -8.66 -11.48
N PRO A 183 39.27 -7.56 -10.92
CA PRO A 183 38.07 -7.63 -10.09
C PRO A 183 36.90 -8.20 -10.91
N ALA A 184 36.04 -8.99 -10.27
CA ALA A 184 34.84 -9.51 -10.91
C ALA A 184 33.96 -8.34 -11.39
N GLU A 185 33.81 -8.18 -12.71
CA GLU A 185 32.81 -7.27 -13.26
C GLU A 185 31.40 -7.82 -12.98
N ILE A 186 30.50 -6.90 -12.62
CA ILE A 186 29.09 -7.15 -12.34
C ILE A 186 28.46 -7.71 -13.62
N SER A 187 27.78 -8.86 -13.51
CA SER A 187 27.23 -9.59 -14.67
C SER A 187 26.33 -8.71 -15.55
N ALA A 188 26.34 -8.97 -16.85
CA ALA A 188 25.38 -8.39 -17.80
C ALA A 188 23.94 -8.64 -17.33
N LYS A 189 23.10 -7.59 -17.38
CA LYS A 189 21.69 -7.64 -16.96
C LYS A 189 20.93 -8.69 -17.77
N VAL A 190 20.50 -9.78 -17.12
CA VAL A 190 19.55 -10.72 -17.71
C VAL A 190 18.18 -10.02 -17.78
N PRO A 191 17.50 -9.96 -18.95
CA PRO A 191 16.21 -9.30 -19.08
C PRO A 191 15.16 -9.87 -18.11
N ILE A 192 14.40 -8.98 -17.47
CA ILE A 192 13.26 -9.35 -16.63
C ILE A 192 12.11 -9.78 -17.55
N SER A 193 11.55 -10.98 -17.36
CA SER A 193 10.38 -11.46 -18.13
C SER A 193 9.38 -12.19 -17.23
N THR A 194 8.17 -12.42 -17.75
CA THR A 194 7.14 -13.24 -17.08
C THR A 194 7.59 -14.69 -16.84
N GLU A 195 8.46 -15.23 -17.69
CA GLU A 195 9.01 -16.59 -17.58
C GLU A 195 9.99 -16.73 -16.40
N THR A 196 10.56 -15.60 -15.95
CA THR A 196 11.46 -15.56 -14.77
C THR A 196 10.70 -15.36 -13.44
N ARG A 197 9.37 -15.32 -13.47
CA ARG A 197 8.51 -15.18 -12.28
C ARG A 197 8.22 -16.54 -11.66
N ASN A 198 8.89 -16.83 -10.54
CA ASN A 198 8.55 -17.97 -9.69
C ASN A 198 7.76 -17.50 -8.45
N VAL A 199 6.44 -17.34 -8.59
CA VAL A 199 5.56 -16.83 -7.51
C VAL A 199 4.38 -17.79 -7.32
N GLN A 200 4.07 -18.13 -6.06
CA GLN A 200 2.88 -18.92 -5.73
C GLN A 200 1.60 -18.10 -5.99
N THR A 201 0.69 -18.65 -6.79
CA THR A 201 -0.50 -17.93 -7.30
C THR A 201 -1.74 -18.02 -6.41
N SER A 202 -1.75 -18.89 -5.39
CA SER A 202 -2.93 -19.12 -4.54
C SER A 202 -3.33 -17.92 -3.68
N SER A 203 -2.43 -16.94 -3.52
CA SER A 203 -2.60 -15.79 -2.64
C SER A 203 -2.77 -14.48 -3.40
N LEU A 204 -3.06 -14.51 -4.70
CA LEU A 204 -3.15 -13.29 -5.51
C LEU A 204 -4.44 -12.52 -5.23
N MET A 205 -4.35 -11.20 -5.38
CA MET A 205 -5.52 -10.34 -5.40
C MET A 205 -6.31 -10.63 -6.69
N ARG A 206 -7.63 -10.71 -6.59
CA ARG A 206 -8.50 -10.91 -7.75
C ARG A 206 -8.35 -9.73 -8.70
N GLU A 207 -8.01 -10.01 -9.95
CA GLU A 207 -8.01 -9.00 -11.00
C GLU A 207 -9.44 -8.52 -11.24
N ARG A 208 -9.60 -7.19 -11.35
CA ARG A 208 -10.87 -6.57 -11.65
C ARG A 208 -10.95 -6.32 -13.15
N ASN A 209 -12.06 -6.71 -13.76
CA ASN A 209 -12.37 -6.28 -15.11
C ASN A 209 -13.12 -4.94 -15.06
N PRO A 210 -12.54 -3.82 -15.55
CA PRO A 210 -13.21 -2.52 -15.52
C PRO A 210 -14.53 -2.48 -16.32
N SER A 211 -14.74 -3.40 -17.27
CA SER A 211 -15.98 -3.46 -18.06
C SER A 211 -17.11 -4.22 -17.35
N GLU A 212 -16.82 -4.99 -16.30
CA GLU A 212 -17.82 -5.78 -15.59
C GLU A 212 -18.46 -4.97 -14.46
N LYS A 213 -19.80 -4.92 -14.44
CA LYS A 213 -20.54 -4.29 -13.35
C LYS A 213 -20.56 -5.21 -12.15
N LEU A 214 -20.12 -4.70 -11.00
CA LEU A 214 -20.10 -5.45 -9.75
C LEU A 214 -21.51 -5.59 -9.18
N LEU A 215 -21.95 -6.84 -9.04
CA LEU A 215 -23.22 -7.20 -8.41
C LEU A 215 -22.95 -8.08 -7.18
N PRO A 216 -23.83 -8.06 -6.15
CA PRO A 216 -23.70 -8.94 -5.00
C PRO A 216 -23.71 -10.41 -5.40
N LYS A 217 -22.81 -11.18 -4.81
CA LYS A 217 -22.67 -12.62 -5.02
C LYS A 217 -23.14 -13.36 -3.78
N ALA A 218 -23.95 -14.41 -4.00
CA ALA A 218 -24.39 -15.29 -2.93
C ALA A 218 -23.18 -15.97 -2.29
N ASN A 219 -23.14 -16.02 -0.95
CA ASN A 219 -22.07 -16.61 -0.13
C ASN A 219 -20.71 -15.87 -0.16
N GLU A 220 -20.63 -14.67 -0.72
CA GLU A 220 -19.47 -13.79 -0.58
C GLU A 220 -19.78 -12.60 0.33
N ALA A 221 -18.75 -11.99 0.91
CA ALA A 221 -18.90 -10.72 1.62
C ALA A 221 -19.16 -9.60 0.61
N ASN A 222 -20.39 -9.08 0.56
CA ASN A 222 -20.77 -7.95 -0.28
C ASN A 222 -20.74 -6.65 0.51
N ILE A 223 -19.72 -5.83 0.25
CA ILE A 223 -19.40 -4.61 0.97
C ILE A 223 -19.79 -3.42 0.09
N LEU A 224 -20.83 -2.69 0.49
CA LEU A 224 -21.22 -1.45 -0.14
C LEU A 224 -20.63 -0.29 0.66
N ILE A 225 -19.87 0.58 0.02
CA ILE A 225 -19.18 1.69 0.66
C ILE A 225 -19.64 2.99 0.01
N THR A 226 -19.97 3.96 0.85
CA THR A 226 -20.22 5.34 0.40
C THR A 226 -19.38 6.31 1.22
N SER A 227 -18.93 7.38 0.58
CA SER A 227 -18.40 8.55 1.29
C SER A 227 -19.36 9.72 1.15
N ALA A 228 -19.43 10.58 2.16
CA ALA A 228 -20.23 11.79 2.10
C ALA A 228 -20.01 12.55 0.79
N LEU A 229 -21.11 12.87 0.11
CA LEU A 229 -21.10 13.58 -1.16
C LEU A 229 -20.50 14.98 -0.96
N PRO A 230 -19.33 15.30 -1.54
CA PRO A 230 -18.81 16.66 -1.52
C PRO A 230 -19.78 17.62 -2.22
N TYR A 231 -20.01 18.77 -1.59
CA TYR A 231 -20.80 19.84 -2.19
C TYR A 231 -20.05 20.49 -3.34
N VAL A 232 -20.67 20.55 -4.52
CA VAL A 232 -19.99 20.82 -5.79
C VAL A 232 -19.41 22.22 -5.90
N ASN A 233 -19.98 23.21 -5.23
CA ASN A 233 -19.62 24.62 -5.45
C ASN A 233 -18.28 25.04 -4.80
N ASN A 234 -17.54 24.10 -4.20
CA ASN A 234 -16.31 24.37 -3.46
C ASN A 234 -15.23 23.33 -3.72
N VAL A 235 -14.02 23.80 -4.00
CA VAL A 235 -12.84 22.94 -4.08
C VAL A 235 -12.60 22.26 -2.72
N PRO A 236 -12.47 20.92 -2.65
CA PRO A 236 -12.25 20.23 -1.39
C PRO A 236 -10.84 20.52 -0.85
N HIS A 237 -10.75 20.79 0.45
CA HIS A 237 -9.47 20.88 1.16
C HIS A 237 -9.10 19.53 1.79
N LEU A 238 -7.86 19.41 2.32
CA LEU A 238 -7.36 18.15 2.86
C LEU A 238 -8.26 17.55 3.97
N GLY A 239 -8.91 18.41 4.75
CA GLY A 239 -9.88 18.01 5.77
C GLY A 239 -11.12 17.32 5.20
N ASN A 240 -11.66 17.80 4.07
CA ASN A 240 -12.77 17.11 3.40
C ASN A 240 -12.31 15.76 2.85
N ILE A 241 -11.11 15.73 2.24
CA ILE A 241 -10.56 14.52 1.63
C ILE A 241 -10.36 13.43 2.68
N VAL A 242 -9.64 13.72 3.77
CA VAL A 242 -9.38 12.74 4.84
C VAL A 242 -10.65 12.33 5.58
N GLY A 243 -11.60 13.26 5.80
CA GLY A 243 -12.80 13.00 6.58
C GLY A 243 -13.84 12.11 5.88
N SER A 244 -13.77 11.96 4.56
CA SER A 244 -14.72 11.12 3.81
C SER A 244 -14.03 10.26 2.75
N THR A 245 -13.71 10.83 1.59
CA THR A 245 -13.30 10.11 0.38
C THR A 245 -12.03 9.26 0.54
N LEU A 246 -10.98 9.80 1.18
CA LEU A 246 -9.73 9.05 1.42
C LEU A 246 -9.92 7.97 2.48
N SER A 247 -10.72 8.21 3.51
CA SER A 247 -11.04 7.20 4.52
C SER A 247 -11.80 6.01 3.91
N ALA A 248 -12.83 6.30 3.11
CA ALA A 248 -13.60 5.28 2.42
C ALA A 248 -12.74 4.52 1.40
N ASP A 249 -11.83 5.20 0.69
CA ASP A 249 -10.93 4.57 -0.27
C ASP A 249 -10.00 3.53 0.38
N VAL A 250 -9.40 3.87 1.52
CA VAL A 250 -8.56 2.93 2.28
C VAL A 250 -9.37 1.68 2.66
N PHE A 251 -10.58 1.87 3.17
CA PHE A 251 -11.43 0.75 3.57
C PHE A 251 -11.89 -0.09 2.36
N ALA A 252 -12.22 0.56 1.23
CA ALA A 252 -12.56 -0.11 -0.01
C ALA A 252 -11.41 -0.94 -0.55
N ARG A 253 -10.20 -0.36 -0.62
CA ARG A 253 -8.99 -1.04 -1.04
C ARG A 253 -8.61 -2.20 -0.12
N TYR A 254 -8.80 -2.05 1.19
CA TYR A 254 -8.61 -3.14 2.14
C TYR A 254 -9.53 -4.33 1.82
N HIS A 255 -10.83 -4.09 1.65
CA HIS A 255 -11.78 -5.15 1.32
C HIS A 255 -11.53 -5.77 -0.06
N ARG A 256 -11.16 -4.97 -1.07
CA ARG A 256 -10.71 -5.47 -2.37
C ARG A 256 -9.47 -6.36 -2.23
N ALA A 257 -8.48 -5.94 -1.44
CA ALA A 257 -7.26 -6.71 -1.19
C ALA A 257 -7.52 -7.97 -0.34
N ARG A 258 -8.63 -8.03 0.40
CA ARG A 258 -9.17 -9.24 1.04
C ARG A 258 -10.03 -10.09 0.09
N ASN A 259 -10.10 -9.73 -1.20
CA ASN A 259 -10.91 -10.39 -2.23
C ASN A 259 -12.42 -10.37 -1.95
N HIS A 260 -12.92 -9.43 -1.13
CA HIS A 260 -14.36 -9.24 -0.90
C HIS A 260 -15.01 -8.51 -2.09
N ASN A 261 -16.27 -8.81 -2.35
CA ASN A 261 -17.05 -8.13 -3.38
C ASN A 261 -17.40 -6.72 -2.90
N THR A 262 -16.70 -5.70 -3.42
CA THR A 262 -16.70 -4.36 -2.84
C THR A 262 -17.12 -3.33 -3.88
N LEU A 263 -18.19 -2.59 -3.62
CA LEU A 263 -18.66 -1.47 -4.44
C LEU A 263 -18.53 -0.16 -3.66
N TYR A 264 -17.73 0.77 -4.17
CA TYR A 264 -17.49 2.09 -3.60
C TYR A 264 -18.08 3.19 -4.48
N ILE A 265 -19.13 3.84 -3.98
CA ILE A 265 -19.89 4.89 -4.68
C ILE A 265 -19.68 6.24 -3.99
N CYS A 266 -19.44 7.28 -4.79
CA CYS A 266 -19.51 8.66 -4.37
C CYS A 266 -19.96 9.52 -5.55
N GLY A 267 -20.07 10.82 -5.35
CA GLY A 267 -20.32 11.80 -6.40
C GLY A 267 -20.45 13.19 -5.81
N THR A 268 -20.79 14.16 -6.65
CA THR A 268 -21.04 15.54 -6.18
C THR A 268 -22.50 15.74 -5.79
N ASP A 269 -22.69 16.43 -4.66
CA ASP A 269 -23.99 17.01 -4.29
C ASP A 269 -24.11 18.40 -4.93
N GLU A 270 -25.10 18.56 -5.79
CA GLU A 270 -25.17 19.65 -6.75
C GLU A 270 -26.36 20.59 -6.60
N TYR A 271 -27.36 20.21 -5.81
CA TYR A 271 -28.59 20.99 -5.67
C TYR A 271 -28.51 22.03 -4.55
N GLY A 272 -29.53 22.88 -4.47
CA GLY A 272 -29.72 23.80 -3.36
C GLY A 272 -29.19 25.21 -3.60
N THR A 273 -29.50 26.08 -2.64
CA THR A 273 -29.35 27.54 -2.78
C THR A 273 -27.92 27.97 -3.05
N ALA A 274 -26.93 27.33 -2.43
CA ALA A 274 -25.54 27.75 -2.53
C ALA A 274 -24.93 27.47 -3.93
N THR A 275 -25.47 26.53 -4.69
CA THR A 275 -25.17 26.35 -6.11
C THR A 275 -25.74 27.51 -6.93
N GLU A 276 -27.02 27.87 -6.72
CA GLU A 276 -27.62 29.03 -7.41
C GLU A 276 -26.88 30.33 -7.10
N THR A 277 -26.47 30.54 -5.84
CA THR A 277 -25.66 31.69 -5.42
C THR A 277 -24.37 31.76 -6.20
N LYS A 278 -23.60 30.67 -6.17
CA LYS A 278 -22.27 30.64 -6.76
C LYS A 278 -22.32 30.77 -8.28
N ALA A 279 -23.33 30.18 -8.90
CA ALA A 279 -23.58 30.28 -10.33
C ALA A 279 -23.87 31.75 -10.73
N LEU A 280 -24.70 32.45 -9.94
CA LEU A 280 -24.97 33.88 -10.14
C LEU A 280 -23.71 34.73 -9.96
N GLU A 281 -22.92 34.49 -8.91
CA GLU A 281 -21.64 35.18 -8.68
C GLU A 281 -20.64 34.99 -9.82
N GLU A 282 -20.60 33.81 -10.45
CA GLU A 282 -19.73 33.50 -11.58
C GLU A 282 -20.34 33.81 -12.95
N GLY A 283 -21.56 34.37 -13.00
CA GLY A 283 -22.24 34.74 -14.24
C GLY A 283 -22.59 33.55 -15.14
N MET A 284 -22.91 32.39 -14.56
CA MET A 284 -23.25 31.16 -15.28
C MET A 284 -24.52 30.49 -14.71
N SER A 285 -25.06 29.50 -15.41
CA SER A 285 -26.19 28.71 -14.90
C SER A 285 -25.73 27.71 -13.81
N PRO A 286 -26.64 27.27 -12.91
CA PRO A 286 -26.32 26.24 -11.91
C PRO A 286 -25.76 24.95 -12.54
N LYS A 287 -26.30 24.55 -13.69
CA LYS A 287 -25.82 23.37 -14.43
C LYS A 287 -24.36 23.54 -14.88
N GLU A 288 -24.02 24.68 -15.50
CA GLU A 288 -22.65 24.96 -15.96
C GLU A 288 -21.66 24.99 -14.80
N LEU A 289 -22.04 25.58 -13.67
CA LEU A 289 -21.23 25.57 -12.46
C LEU A 289 -20.99 24.13 -11.98
N CYS A 290 -22.05 23.33 -11.87
CA CYS A 290 -21.93 21.94 -11.43
C CYS A 290 -21.07 21.10 -12.39
N ASP A 291 -21.24 21.29 -13.71
CA ASP A 291 -20.46 20.57 -14.73
C ASP A 291 -18.96 20.90 -14.60
N LYS A 292 -18.62 22.18 -14.44
CA LYS A 292 -17.25 22.65 -14.22
C LYS A 292 -16.63 22.04 -12.96
N TYR A 293 -17.34 22.12 -11.85
CA TYR A 293 -16.80 21.70 -10.57
C TYR A 293 -16.82 20.18 -10.34
N ASN A 294 -17.78 19.44 -10.89
CA ASN A 294 -17.76 17.97 -10.84
C ASN A 294 -16.47 17.41 -11.46
N VAL A 295 -16.07 17.94 -12.62
CA VAL A 295 -14.80 17.58 -13.27
C VAL A 295 -13.61 17.92 -12.38
N LEU A 296 -13.60 19.11 -11.75
CA LEU A 296 -12.53 19.52 -10.86
C LEU A 296 -12.42 18.62 -9.62
N HIS A 297 -13.55 18.23 -9.02
CA HIS A 297 -13.56 17.26 -7.92
C HIS A 297 -12.98 15.92 -8.36
N LYS A 298 -13.42 15.39 -9.51
CA LYS A 298 -12.91 14.12 -10.04
C LYS A 298 -11.41 14.17 -10.28
N GLN A 299 -10.89 15.25 -10.86
CA GLN A 299 -9.45 15.45 -11.07
C GLN A 299 -8.67 15.45 -9.76
N VAL A 300 -9.18 16.14 -8.72
CA VAL A 300 -8.56 16.13 -7.40
C VAL A 300 -8.52 14.71 -6.83
N TYR A 301 -9.64 14.00 -6.84
CA TYR A 301 -9.71 12.64 -6.28
C TYR A 301 -8.87 11.64 -7.07
N ASP A 302 -8.79 11.78 -8.39
CA ASP A 302 -7.93 10.96 -9.25
C ASP A 302 -6.45 11.18 -8.91
N TRP A 303 -6.04 12.43 -8.71
CA TRP A 303 -4.68 12.74 -8.29
C TRP A 303 -4.36 12.18 -6.90
N PHE A 304 -5.32 12.24 -5.96
CA PHE A 304 -5.22 11.58 -4.65
C PHE A 304 -5.36 10.05 -4.72
N GLU A 305 -5.43 9.46 -5.92
CA GLU A 305 -5.51 8.02 -6.15
C GLU A 305 -6.75 7.39 -5.46
N ILE A 306 -7.88 8.09 -5.45
CA ILE A 306 -9.15 7.56 -4.94
C ILE A 306 -9.79 6.69 -6.01
N GLU A 307 -10.02 5.40 -5.72
CA GLU A 307 -10.56 4.43 -6.67
C GLU A 307 -12.04 4.18 -6.40
N PHE A 308 -12.87 5.11 -6.86
CA PHE A 308 -14.31 4.93 -6.94
C PHE A 308 -14.67 3.88 -8.00
N ASP A 309 -15.72 3.10 -7.73
CA ASP A 309 -16.35 2.27 -8.76
C ASP A 309 -17.33 3.08 -9.61
N GLU A 310 -17.94 4.11 -8.99
CA GLU A 310 -18.69 5.16 -9.66
C GLU A 310 -18.47 6.48 -8.92
N PHE A 311 -18.14 7.54 -9.67
CA PHE A 311 -18.15 8.91 -9.18
C PHE A 311 -19.25 9.70 -9.93
N GLY A 312 -20.46 9.65 -9.39
CA GLY A 312 -21.66 10.15 -10.02
C GLY A 312 -22.03 11.58 -9.65
N ARG A 313 -23.30 11.93 -9.86
CA ARG A 313 -23.87 13.28 -9.68
C ARG A 313 -25.31 13.18 -9.19
N THR A 314 -25.76 14.11 -8.34
CA THR A 314 -27.18 14.15 -7.92
C THR A 314 -28.11 14.74 -8.98
N THR A 315 -27.60 15.40 -10.01
CA THR A 315 -28.40 16.06 -11.07
C THR A 315 -28.76 15.12 -12.23
N THR A 316 -29.35 13.95 -11.92
CA THR A 316 -29.67 12.91 -12.93
C THR A 316 -31.15 12.55 -12.96
N PRO A 317 -31.67 12.01 -14.09
CA PRO A 317 -33.04 11.49 -14.15
C PRO A 317 -33.32 10.43 -13.08
N LYS A 318 -32.35 9.53 -12.81
CA LYS A 318 -32.46 8.51 -11.77
C LYS A 318 -32.58 9.09 -10.36
N GLN A 319 -31.94 10.22 -10.07
CA GLN A 319 -32.18 10.93 -8.81
C GLN A 319 -33.65 11.33 -8.69
N THR A 320 -34.20 11.95 -9.73
CA THR A 320 -35.58 12.44 -9.71
C THR A 320 -36.56 11.28 -9.54
N GLU A 321 -36.38 10.20 -10.31
CA GLU A 321 -37.22 8.99 -10.24
C GLU A 321 -37.25 8.41 -8.81
N ILE A 322 -36.08 8.15 -8.22
CA ILE A 322 -35.96 7.46 -6.93
C ILE A 322 -36.38 8.37 -5.77
N ALA A 323 -35.99 9.65 -5.79
CA ALA A 323 -36.38 10.60 -4.75
C ALA A 323 -37.90 10.83 -4.75
N GLN A 324 -38.53 10.92 -5.93
CA GLN A 324 -39.98 11.02 -6.03
C GLN A 324 -40.68 9.71 -5.61
N HIS A 325 -40.10 8.54 -5.88
CA HIS A 325 -40.63 7.27 -5.38
C HIS A 325 -40.66 7.23 -3.85
N ILE A 326 -39.53 7.52 -3.19
CA ILE A 326 -39.44 7.58 -1.73
C ILE A 326 -40.41 8.62 -1.16
N PHE A 327 -40.48 9.80 -1.76
CA PHE A 327 -41.43 10.85 -1.38
C PHE A 327 -42.88 10.35 -1.43
N LYS A 328 -43.30 9.74 -2.56
CA LYS A 328 -44.67 9.24 -2.73
C LYS A 328 -45.01 8.17 -1.69
N LYS A 329 -44.10 7.24 -1.42
CA LYS A 329 -44.29 6.18 -0.41
C LYS A 329 -44.47 6.74 0.99
N LEU A 330 -43.65 7.72 1.37
CA LEU A 330 -43.76 8.42 2.65
C LEU A 330 -45.09 9.19 2.77
N HIS A 331 -45.54 9.83 1.69
CA HIS A 331 -46.84 10.51 1.63
C HIS A 331 -48.01 9.52 1.78
N GLU A 332 -48.01 8.43 0.98
CA GLU A 332 -49.00 7.34 1.03
C GLU A 332 -49.10 6.70 2.42
N ASN A 333 -47.97 6.58 3.12
CA ASN A 333 -47.91 6.00 4.47
C ASN A 333 -48.24 6.98 5.61
N GLY A 334 -48.59 8.24 5.31
CA GLY A 334 -49.02 9.23 6.32
C GLY A 334 -47.88 9.85 7.14
N PHE A 335 -46.64 9.80 6.64
CA PHE A 335 -45.46 10.41 7.28
C PHE A 335 -45.12 11.81 6.74
N MET A 336 -46.06 12.43 6.03
CA MET A 336 -45.93 13.80 5.55
C MET A 336 -47.07 14.67 6.08
N SER A 337 -46.75 15.94 6.33
CA SER A 337 -47.73 17.00 6.58
C SER A 337 -47.41 18.21 5.70
N ALA A 338 -48.43 19.01 5.39
CA ALA A 338 -48.25 20.29 4.72
C ALA A 338 -48.59 21.43 5.67
N ASP A 339 -47.74 22.44 5.77
CA ASP A 339 -47.95 23.62 6.61
C ASP A 339 -47.47 24.90 5.93
N SER A 340 -48.03 26.04 6.32
CA SER A 340 -47.67 27.37 5.83
C SER A 340 -46.56 27.96 6.70
N MET A 341 -45.59 28.63 6.08
CA MET A 341 -44.63 29.48 6.78
C MET A 341 -44.53 30.85 6.11
N THR A 342 -44.22 31.87 6.91
CA THR A 342 -43.91 33.20 6.38
C THR A 342 -42.42 33.28 6.05
N GLN A 343 -42.09 33.73 4.85
CA GLN A 343 -40.72 34.00 4.40
C GLN A 343 -40.62 35.41 3.80
N LEU A 344 -39.41 35.94 3.73
CA LEU A 344 -39.15 37.17 2.98
C LEU A 344 -39.13 36.87 1.49
N TYR A 345 -39.74 37.76 0.70
CA TYR A 345 -39.90 37.63 -0.75
C TYR A 345 -39.47 38.93 -1.41
N CYS A 346 -38.67 38.82 -2.47
CA CYS A 346 -38.34 39.95 -3.31
C CYS A 346 -39.26 39.98 -4.53
N GLU A 347 -39.96 41.10 -4.70
CA GLU A 347 -40.86 41.30 -5.85
C GLU A 347 -40.11 41.61 -7.15
N VAL A 348 -38.86 42.09 -7.07
CA VAL A 348 -38.05 42.44 -8.24
C VAL A 348 -37.44 41.20 -8.89
N HIS A 349 -36.71 40.36 -8.14
CA HIS A 349 -36.21 39.09 -8.67
C HIS A 349 -37.23 37.95 -8.62
N ASN A 350 -38.44 38.21 -8.13
CA ASN A 350 -39.57 37.28 -8.10
C ASN A 350 -39.25 35.94 -7.40
N GLY A 351 -38.72 36.00 -6.17
CA GLY A 351 -38.32 34.81 -5.41
C GLY A 351 -38.26 35.00 -3.90
N TYR A 352 -38.29 33.89 -3.16
CA TYR A 352 -38.12 33.89 -1.71
C TYR A 352 -36.63 34.03 -1.34
N LEU A 353 -36.37 34.71 -0.23
CA LEU A 353 -35.03 35.01 0.26
C LEU A 353 -34.68 34.09 1.43
N ALA A 354 -33.59 33.36 1.30
CA ALA A 354 -32.90 32.78 2.44
C ALA A 354 -32.25 33.90 3.27
N ASP A 355 -32.04 33.67 4.58
CA ASP A 355 -31.46 34.68 5.49
C ASP A 355 -30.16 35.31 4.98
N ARG A 356 -29.31 34.52 4.32
CA ARG A 356 -28.04 34.97 3.70
C ARG A 356 -28.20 35.97 2.53
N TYR A 357 -29.40 36.09 1.98
CA TYR A 357 -29.75 37.02 0.91
C TYR A 357 -30.55 38.22 1.43
N VAL A 358 -30.69 38.33 2.75
CA VAL A 358 -31.26 39.49 3.40
C VAL A 358 -30.12 40.20 4.12
N GLU A 359 -29.87 41.43 3.72
CA GLU A 359 -28.95 42.33 4.40
C GLU A 359 -29.74 43.52 4.94
N GLY A 360 -29.24 44.18 5.98
CA GLY A 360 -29.91 45.33 6.55
C GLY A 360 -29.20 45.83 7.79
N ILE A 361 -29.84 46.77 8.47
CA ILE A 361 -29.29 47.39 9.67
C ILE A 361 -29.52 46.46 10.87
N CYS A 362 -28.45 46.13 11.58
CA CYS A 362 -28.50 45.33 12.80
C CYS A 362 -29.36 46.03 13.87
N PRO A 363 -30.44 45.40 14.36
CA PRO A 363 -31.29 46.01 15.38
C PRO A 363 -30.57 46.19 16.72
N LYS A 364 -29.47 45.44 16.96
CA LYS A 364 -28.73 45.41 18.23
C LYS A 364 -27.62 46.46 18.31
N CYS A 365 -26.85 46.65 17.24
CA CYS A 365 -25.65 47.50 17.24
C CYS A 365 -25.60 48.55 16.12
N GLN A 366 -26.68 48.67 15.33
CA GLN A 366 -26.81 49.64 14.24
C GLN A 366 -25.73 49.51 13.15
N TYR A 367 -25.16 48.31 12.98
CA TYR A 367 -24.31 47.99 11.84
C TYR A 367 -25.15 47.92 10.57
N GLU A 368 -24.83 48.73 9.56
CA GLU A 368 -25.69 48.92 8.38
C GLU A 368 -25.72 47.74 7.40
N ASP A 369 -24.78 46.80 7.53
CA ASP A 369 -24.56 45.70 6.60
C ASP A 369 -24.61 44.33 7.31
N ALA A 370 -25.59 44.17 8.21
CA ALA A 370 -25.81 42.92 8.91
C ALA A 370 -26.56 41.92 8.04
N ARG A 371 -26.16 40.65 8.11
CA ARG A 371 -26.83 39.55 7.41
C ARG A 371 -28.06 39.09 8.19
N GLY A 372 -29.01 38.48 7.50
CA GLY A 372 -30.28 38.04 8.08
C GLY A 372 -30.14 36.99 9.20
N ASP A 373 -29.03 36.26 9.22
CA ASP A 373 -28.71 35.24 10.22
C ASP A 373 -27.77 35.73 11.33
N GLN A 374 -26.89 36.69 11.03
CA GLN A 374 -25.86 37.15 11.97
C GLN A 374 -25.34 38.55 11.63
N CYS A 375 -25.09 39.36 12.66
CA CYS A 375 -24.34 40.61 12.51
C CYS A 375 -22.83 40.36 12.66
N ASP A 376 -22.06 40.67 11.62
CA ASP A 376 -20.61 40.47 11.61
C ASP A 376 -19.84 41.45 12.53
N LYS A 377 -20.46 42.58 12.92
CA LYS A 377 -19.84 43.56 13.83
C LYS A 377 -19.96 43.17 15.31
N CYS A 378 -21.16 42.83 15.78
CA CYS A 378 -21.39 42.48 17.19
C CYS A 378 -21.45 40.98 17.46
N GLY A 379 -21.39 40.15 16.41
CA GLY A 379 -21.48 38.69 16.50
C GLY A 379 -22.86 38.14 16.86
N GLY A 380 -23.86 39.00 17.08
CA GLY A 380 -25.20 38.59 17.50
C GLY A 380 -25.95 37.84 16.40
N LEU A 381 -26.55 36.70 16.75
CA LEU A 381 -27.51 35.99 15.89
C LEU A 381 -28.76 36.85 15.69
N LEU A 382 -29.27 36.85 14.46
CA LEU A 382 -30.43 37.61 14.03
C LEU A 382 -31.43 36.68 13.36
N ASN A 383 -32.69 37.11 13.33
CA ASN A 383 -33.66 36.60 12.39
C ASN A 383 -33.83 37.64 11.27
N ALA A 384 -33.91 37.22 10.01
CA ALA A 384 -34.01 38.15 8.88
C ALA A 384 -35.23 39.09 8.98
N PHE A 385 -36.29 38.67 9.68
CA PHE A 385 -37.45 39.52 9.97
C PHE A 385 -37.19 40.64 10.98
N GLU A 386 -36.09 40.58 11.73
CA GLU A 386 -35.68 41.57 12.75
C GLU A 386 -34.77 42.65 12.18
N LEU A 387 -34.23 42.47 10.96
CA LEU A 387 -33.38 43.47 10.32
C LEU A 387 -34.17 44.77 10.11
N VAL A 388 -33.54 45.89 10.45
CA VAL A 388 -34.06 47.22 10.16
C VAL A 388 -33.67 47.56 8.72
N GLU A 389 -34.62 48.06 7.92
CA GLU A 389 -34.43 48.27 6.48
C GLU A 389 -33.84 47.06 5.74
N PRO A 390 -34.53 45.89 5.76
CA PRO A 390 -34.04 44.72 5.05
C PRO A 390 -33.99 45.03 3.55
N LYS A 391 -32.94 44.52 2.91
CA LYS A 391 -32.66 44.63 1.48
C LYS A 391 -32.31 43.24 0.97
N CYS A 392 -32.76 42.97 -0.25
CA CYS A 392 -32.32 41.82 -1.00
C CYS A 392 -30.85 42.02 -1.40
N LYS A 393 -29.97 41.10 -1.02
CA LYS A 393 -28.55 41.15 -1.39
C LYS A 393 -28.31 41.12 -2.90
N LEU A 394 -29.23 40.55 -3.66
CA LEU A 394 -29.07 40.33 -5.11
C LEU A 394 -29.36 41.60 -5.94
N ASP A 395 -30.33 42.41 -5.52
CA ASP A 395 -30.82 43.56 -6.31
C ASP A 395 -31.04 44.85 -5.49
N GLY A 396 -30.81 44.81 -4.18
CA GLY A 396 -30.97 45.94 -3.26
C GLY A 396 -32.42 46.31 -2.94
N SER A 397 -33.41 45.64 -3.51
CA SER A 397 -34.83 45.95 -3.28
C SER A 397 -35.29 45.54 -1.88
N LYS A 398 -36.34 46.21 -1.37
CA LYS A 398 -36.91 45.89 -0.06
C LYS A 398 -37.76 44.62 -0.16
N PRO A 399 -37.48 43.56 0.62
CA PRO A 399 -38.31 42.37 0.61
C PRO A 399 -39.59 42.55 1.42
N VAL A 400 -40.62 41.80 1.03
CA VAL A 400 -41.94 41.75 1.67
C VAL A 400 -42.16 40.41 2.35
N LYS A 401 -43.00 40.36 3.39
CA LYS A 401 -43.37 39.10 4.05
C LYS A 401 -44.43 38.40 3.20
N ARG A 402 -44.22 37.13 2.85
CA ARG A 402 -45.17 36.33 2.07
C ARG A 402 -45.32 34.94 2.68
N GLU A 403 -46.55 34.44 2.72
CA GLU A 403 -46.82 33.06 3.12
C GLU A 403 -46.50 32.10 1.97
N THR A 404 -45.87 30.98 2.32
CA THR A 404 -45.53 29.91 1.41
C THR A 404 -45.79 28.56 2.08
N ARG A 405 -46.37 27.61 1.34
CA ARG A 405 -46.68 26.26 1.86
C ARG A 405 -45.53 25.31 1.62
N HIS A 406 -45.28 24.41 2.57
CA HIS A 406 -44.22 23.42 2.48
C HIS A 406 -44.66 22.05 2.98
N VAL A 407 -43.95 21.03 2.54
CA VAL A 407 -44.12 19.66 3.01
C VAL A 407 -43.08 19.37 4.08
N PHE A 408 -43.51 18.71 5.15
CA PHE A 408 -42.70 18.33 6.30
C PHE A 408 -42.71 16.80 6.43
N LEU A 409 -41.53 16.22 6.62
CA LEU A 409 -41.38 14.82 7.04
C LEU A 409 -41.64 14.73 8.54
N SER A 410 -42.64 13.94 8.93
CA SER A 410 -43.03 13.71 10.33
C SER A 410 -42.04 12.79 11.06
N LEU A 411 -40.84 13.30 11.34
CA LEU A 411 -39.80 12.55 12.07
C LEU A 411 -40.22 12.20 13.50
N ASP A 412 -41.06 13.03 14.11
CA ASP A 412 -41.72 12.77 15.39
C ASP A 412 -42.50 11.44 15.37
N LYS A 413 -43.26 11.17 14.30
CA LYS A 413 -43.98 9.90 14.12
C LYS A 413 -43.05 8.73 13.80
N LEU A 414 -41.93 8.99 13.14
CA LEU A 414 -40.95 7.98 12.73
C LEU A 414 -39.93 7.66 13.83
N GLN A 415 -39.84 8.49 14.89
CA GLN A 415 -38.86 8.35 15.96
C GLN A 415 -38.82 6.94 16.56
N PRO A 416 -39.94 6.31 16.96
CA PRO A 416 -39.87 4.99 17.59
C PRO A 416 -39.17 3.94 16.71
N ALA A 417 -39.44 3.95 15.40
CA ALA A 417 -38.85 3.00 14.47
C ALA A 417 -37.35 3.26 14.22
N VAL A 418 -36.96 4.53 14.01
CA VAL A 418 -35.55 4.87 13.76
C VAL A 418 -34.70 4.72 15.01
N GLU A 419 -35.25 4.97 16.19
CA GLU A 419 -34.56 4.80 17.48
C GLU A 419 -34.28 3.32 17.77
N THR A 420 -35.26 2.43 17.55
CA THR A 420 -35.05 0.98 17.63
C THR A 420 -33.96 0.54 16.64
N TRP A 421 -34.10 0.90 15.37
CA TRP A 421 -33.13 0.54 14.34
C TRP A 421 -31.71 1.05 14.65
N ALA A 422 -31.58 2.33 15.02
CA ALA A 422 -30.27 2.94 15.27
C ALA A 422 -29.58 2.31 16.48
N THR A 423 -30.33 1.94 17.53
CA THR A 423 -29.79 1.27 18.72
C THR A 423 -29.20 -0.10 18.37
N GLU A 424 -29.92 -0.89 17.56
CA GLU A 424 -29.48 -2.22 17.12
C GLU A 424 -28.29 -2.12 16.15
N ALA A 425 -28.43 -1.27 15.12
CA ALA A 425 -27.40 -1.06 14.09
C ALA A 425 -26.09 -0.53 14.68
N ALA A 426 -26.16 0.36 15.69
CA ALA A 426 -24.97 0.89 16.35
C ALA A 426 -24.14 -0.17 17.06
N VAL A 427 -24.80 -1.19 17.63
CA VAL A 427 -24.14 -2.31 18.30
C VAL A 427 -23.62 -3.32 17.29
N GLU A 428 -24.47 -3.79 16.38
CA GLU A 428 -24.11 -4.80 15.38
C GLU A 428 -22.99 -4.31 14.46
N GLY A 429 -23.15 -3.09 13.95
CA GLY A 429 -22.19 -2.44 13.07
C GLY A 429 -21.00 -1.83 13.77
N LYS A 430 -20.96 -1.81 15.11
CA LYS A 430 -19.88 -1.18 15.89
C LYS A 430 -19.59 0.26 15.45
N TRP A 431 -20.60 1.12 15.51
CA TRP A 431 -20.46 2.51 15.08
C TRP A 431 -19.34 3.23 15.84
N THR A 432 -18.71 4.17 15.15
CA THR A 432 -17.74 5.08 15.77
C THR A 432 -18.35 5.83 16.96
N VAL A 433 -17.56 6.03 18.02
CA VAL A 433 -18.04 6.57 19.31
C VAL A 433 -18.73 7.93 19.15
N ASN A 434 -18.11 8.82 18.38
CA ASN A 434 -18.65 10.13 18.04
C ASN A 434 -19.95 10.03 17.22
N GLY A 435 -20.01 9.17 16.19
CA GLY A 435 -21.22 8.95 15.39
C GLY A 435 -22.40 8.44 16.23
N ARG A 436 -22.13 7.51 17.14
CA ARG A 436 -23.13 7.00 18.10
C ARG A 436 -23.60 8.09 19.06
N ALA A 437 -22.68 8.81 19.70
CA ALA A 437 -23.01 9.86 20.67
C ALA A 437 -23.86 10.99 20.06
N ILE A 438 -23.53 11.42 18.83
CA ILE A 438 -24.31 12.44 18.09
C ILE A 438 -25.73 11.93 17.83
N THR A 439 -25.86 10.68 17.38
CA THR A 439 -27.17 10.07 17.08
C THR A 439 -28.03 9.96 18.34
N GLU A 440 -27.47 9.44 19.43
CA GLU A 440 -28.16 9.31 20.73
C GLU A 440 -28.60 10.68 21.26
N SER A 441 -27.78 11.72 21.09
CA SER A 441 -28.15 13.09 21.48
C SER A 441 -29.37 13.61 20.71
N TRP A 442 -29.42 13.38 19.39
CA TRP A 442 -30.55 13.81 18.54
C TRP A 442 -31.84 13.08 18.90
N LEU A 443 -31.78 11.77 19.15
CA LEU A 443 -32.94 10.97 19.52
C LEU A 443 -33.47 11.36 20.91
N LYS A 444 -32.57 11.60 21.88
CA LYS A 444 -32.92 12.03 23.23
C LYS A 444 -33.59 13.41 23.28
N GLU A 445 -33.22 14.33 22.40
CA GLU A 445 -33.87 15.66 22.31
C GLU A 445 -35.34 15.56 21.86
N GLY A 446 -35.70 14.50 21.15
CA GLY A 446 -37.00 14.32 20.51
C GLY A 446 -37.00 14.90 19.11
N LEU A 447 -37.34 14.06 18.13
CA LEU A 447 -37.38 14.45 16.72
C LEU A 447 -38.62 15.31 16.45
N ARG A 448 -38.45 16.33 15.61
CA ARG A 448 -39.53 17.24 15.20
C ARG A 448 -39.75 17.14 13.69
N PRO A 449 -40.96 17.45 13.18
CA PRO A 449 -41.20 17.54 11.75
C PRO A 449 -40.17 18.44 11.06
N ARG A 450 -39.59 17.98 9.94
CA ARG A 450 -38.58 18.73 9.18
C ARG A 450 -39.10 19.08 7.80
N CYS A 451 -38.97 20.34 7.41
CA CYS A 451 -39.36 20.81 6.09
C CYS A 451 -38.46 20.22 4.99
N ILE A 452 -39.07 19.49 4.04
CA ILE A 452 -38.40 18.77 2.95
C ILE A 452 -38.63 19.40 1.57
N THR A 453 -39.22 20.60 1.49
CA THR A 453 -39.36 21.35 0.23
C THR A 453 -38.76 22.74 0.33
N ARG A 454 -38.33 23.32 -0.79
CA ARG A 454 -37.81 24.68 -0.88
C ARG A 454 -38.35 25.40 -2.11
N ASP A 455 -38.46 26.72 -1.97
CA ASP A 455 -38.76 27.66 -3.04
C ASP A 455 -37.51 27.96 -3.86
N LEU A 456 -36.99 26.96 -4.56
CA LEU A 456 -35.84 27.07 -5.46
C LEU A 456 -36.20 26.50 -6.83
N LYS A 457 -35.42 26.88 -7.85
CA LYS A 457 -35.56 26.32 -9.20
C LYS A 457 -34.62 25.15 -9.43
N TRP A 458 -33.44 25.17 -8.80
CA TRP A 458 -32.40 24.16 -8.93
C TRP A 458 -32.51 23.07 -7.85
N GLY A 459 -33.27 22.02 -8.16
CA GLY A 459 -33.50 20.87 -7.28
C GLY A 459 -34.40 19.82 -7.91
N THR A 460 -34.55 18.68 -7.25
CA THR A 460 -35.49 17.63 -7.67
C THR A 460 -36.94 18.13 -7.53
N PRO A 461 -37.79 18.11 -8.57
CA PRO A 461 -39.16 18.63 -8.48
C PRO A 461 -40.05 17.81 -7.55
N VAL A 462 -40.93 18.48 -6.80
CA VAL A 462 -41.89 17.84 -5.88
C VAL A 462 -43.02 17.17 -6.69
N PRO A 463 -43.35 15.88 -6.46
CA PRO A 463 -44.33 15.16 -7.27
C PRO A 463 -45.78 15.36 -6.79
N LEU A 464 -46.16 16.62 -6.50
CA LEU A 464 -47.50 17.01 -6.08
C LEU A 464 -47.92 18.29 -6.82
N GLU A 465 -49.12 18.32 -7.39
CA GLU A 465 -49.60 19.45 -8.21
C GLU A 465 -49.60 20.77 -7.42
N GLU A 466 -49.95 20.73 -6.12
CA GLU A 466 -49.91 21.90 -5.22
C GLU A 466 -48.50 22.52 -5.09
N PHE A 467 -47.44 21.74 -5.32
CA PHE A 467 -46.05 22.13 -5.08
C PHE A 467 -45.19 22.09 -6.34
N LYS A 468 -45.80 22.19 -7.54
CA LYS A 468 -45.09 22.07 -8.83
C LYS A 468 -43.95 23.07 -9.07
N ASP A 469 -44.03 24.25 -8.46
CA ASP A 469 -43.01 25.31 -8.56
C ASP A 469 -41.95 25.21 -7.45
N LYS A 470 -41.90 24.08 -6.73
CA LYS A 470 -40.95 23.81 -5.65
C LYS A 470 -40.11 22.59 -5.94
N VAL A 471 -38.99 22.53 -5.23
CA VAL A 471 -38.08 21.40 -5.25
C VAL A 471 -37.96 20.76 -3.89
N LEU A 472 -37.54 19.50 -3.86
CA LEU A 472 -37.13 18.80 -2.67
C LEU A 472 -35.92 19.51 -2.06
N TYR A 473 -35.92 19.61 -0.73
CA TYR A 473 -34.81 20.18 -0.01
C TYR A 473 -33.62 19.22 -0.04
N VAL A 474 -32.44 19.73 -0.35
CA VAL A 474 -31.21 18.92 -0.50
C VAL A 474 -30.89 18.05 0.73
N TRP A 475 -31.30 18.44 1.94
CA TRP A 475 -31.07 17.66 3.16
C TRP A 475 -31.96 16.40 3.22
N PHE A 476 -33.01 16.32 2.40
CA PHE A 476 -33.84 15.13 2.22
C PHE A 476 -33.31 14.24 1.09
N ASP A 477 -32.98 14.79 -0.08
CA ASP A 477 -32.67 13.98 -1.26
C ASP A 477 -31.17 13.77 -1.54
N ALA A 478 -30.24 14.50 -0.91
CA ALA A 478 -28.80 14.26 -1.09
C ALA A 478 -28.37 12.83 -0.69
N PRO A 479 -28.82 12.25 0.44
CA PRO A 479 -28.51 10.84 0.75
C PRO A 479 -29.13 9.83 -0.23
N ILE A 480 -30.24 10.19 -0.91
CA ILE A 480 -30.81 9.38 -2.00
C ILE A 480 -29.86 9.35 -3.22
N GLY A 481 -28.97 10.34 -3.31
CA GLY A 481 -27.86 10.39 -4.27
C GLY A 481 -27.02 9.12 -4.31
N TYR A 482 -26.76 8.46 -3.18
CA TYR A 482 -26.00 7.20 -3.18
C TYR A 482 -26.72 6.10 -3.98
N ILE A 483 -28.05 6.02 -3.82
CA ILE A 483 -28.88 5.04 -4.52
C ILE A 483 -28.92 5.39 -6.01
N SER A 484 -29.18 6.65 -6.35
CA SER A 484 -29.29 7.08 -7.75
C SER A 484 -27.98 7.00 -8.51
N MET A 485 -26.84 7.28 -7.88
CA MET A 485 -25.51 7.05 -8.48
C MET A 485 -25.27 5.56 -8.72
N THR A 486 -25.70 4.68 -7.81
CA THR A 486 -25.65 3.22 -8.04
C THR A 486 -26.56 2.80 -9.19
N ALA A 487 -27.73 3.41 -9.33
CA ALA A 487 -28.66 3.19 -10.44
C ALA A 487 -28.12 3.68 -11.79
N ASN A 488 -27.31 4.72 -11.81
CA ASN A 488 -26.59 5.15 -13.02
C ASN A 488 -25.38 4.24 -13.31
N TYR A 489 -24.80 3.60 -12.29
CA TYR A 489 -23.74 2.62 -12.47
C TYR A 489 -24.25 1.30 -13.06
N THR A 490 -25.41 0.80 -12.62
CA THR A 490 -26.01 -0.46 -13.11
C THR A 490 -27.54 -0.45 -13.00
N ASP A 491 -28.22 -1.02 -13.98
CA ASP A 491 -29.68 -1.19 -13.97
C ASP A 491 -30.15 -2.11 -12.83
N GLU A 492 -29.29 -3.01 -12.35
CA GLU A 492 -29.58 -3.96 -11.27
C GLU A 492 -29.23 -3.42 -9.87
N TRP A 493 -29.26 -2.09 -9.68
CA TRP A 493 -28.86 -1.41 -8.45
C TRP A 493 -29.65 -1.85 -7.20
N GLU A 494 -30.88 -2.33 -7.39
CA GLU A 494 -31.71 -2.86 -6.30
C GLU A 494 -31.05 -4.07 -5.63
N LYS A 495 -30.20 -4.83 -6.33
CA LYS A 495 -29.44 -5.93 -5.71
C LYS A 495 -28.51 -5.43 -4.61
N TRP A 496 -28.05 -4.18 -4.68
CA TRP A 496 -27.24 -3.52 -3.64
C TRP A 496 -28.09 -2.83 -2.57
N TRP A 497 -29.13 -2.09 -2.98
CA TRP A 497 -29.87 -1.20 -2.08
C TRP A 497 -31.20 -1.75 -1.55
N ARG A 498 -31.64 -2.93 -2.00
CA ARG A 498 -32.86 -3.62 -1.53
C ARG A 498 -32.57 -5.08 -1.15
N ASN A 499 -31.37 -5.34 -0.61
CA ASN A 499 -30.88 -6.68 -0.27
C ASN A 499 -30.11 -6.69 1.07
N PRO A 500 -30.77 -6.29 2.18
CA PRO A 500 -30.11 -6.12 3.48
C PRO A 500 -29.52 -7.42 4.05
N GLU A 501 -29.97 -8.59 3.61
CA GLU A 501 -29.44 -9.88 4.10
C GLU A 501 -28.05 -10.22 3.55
N GLN A 502 -27.71 -9.71 2.36
CA GLN A 502 -26.45 -10.05 1.69
C GLN A 502 -25.46 -8.90 1.63
N VAL A 503 -25.92 -7.66 1.86
CA VAL A 503 -25.12 -6.44 1.68
C VAL A 503 -24.92 -5.73 3.01
N LYS A 504 -23.66 -5.40 3.30
CA LYS A 504 -23.30 -4.52 4.43
C LYS A 504 -22.94 -3.14 3.92
N LEU A 505 -23.71 -2.13 4.31
CA LEU A 505 -23.48 -0.73 3.96
C LEU A 505 -22.57 -0.04 4.98
N TYR A 506 -21.43 0.46 4.51
CA TYR A 506 -20.48 1.28 5.26
C TYR A 506 -20.52 2.72 4.75
N GLN A 507 -20.62 3.69 5.66
CA GLN A 507 -20.66 5.10 5.30
C GLN A 507 -19.57 5.91 6.02
N PHE A 508 -18.81 6.70 5.27
CA PHE A 508 -17.69 7.49 5.77
C PHE A 508 -17.97 8.98 5.64
N MET A 509 -17.87 9.72 6.74
CA MET A 509 -18.20 11.15 6.77
C MET A 509 -17.59 11.90 7.96
N GLY A 510 -17.57 13.23 7.86
CA GLY A 510 -17.34 14.10 9.03
C GLY A 510 -18.58 14.17 9.94
N LYS A 511 -18.36 14.53 11.20
CA LYS A 511 -19.41 14.57 12.26
C LYS A 511 -20.68 15.36 11.91
N ASP A 512 -20.57 16.40 11.10
CA ASP A 512 -21.72 17.24 10.73
C ASP A 512 -22.76 16.48 9.88
N ASN A 513 -22.34 15.43 9.18
CA ASN A 513 -23.21 14.64 8.32
C ASN A 513 -23.96 13.52 9.04
N VAL A 514 -23.60 13.22 10.30
CA VAL A 514 -24.12 12.06 11.04
C VAL A 514 -25.66 12.06 11.11
N PRO A 515 -26.35 13.15 11.50
CA PRO A 515 -27.81 13.15 11.62
C PRO A 515 -28.54 12.84 10.30
N PHE A 516 -27.95 13.16 9.14
CA PHE A 516 -28.54 12.81 7.84
C PHE A 516 -28.55 11.31 7.60
N HIS A 517 -27.54 10.60 8.10
CA HIS A 517 -27.29 9.19 7.78
C HIS A 517 -27.74 8.24 8.89
N THR A 518 -27.95 8.74 10.11
CA THR A 518 -28.42 7.93 11.25
C THR A 518 -29.83 8.30 11.70
N VAL A 519 -30.39 9.42 11.24
CA VAL A 519 -31.76 9.84 11.58
C VAL A 519 -32.57 10.07 10.30
N ILE A 520 -32.28 11.12 9.53
CA ILE A 520 -33.20 11.59 8.49
C ILE A 520 -33.37 10.59 7.33
N PHE A 521 -32.27 10.11 6.77
CA PHE A 521 -32.32 9.15 5.66
C PHE A 521 -32.86 7.79 6.12
N PRO A 522 -32.40 7.19 7.24
CA PRO A 522 -33.03 5.98 7.77
C PRO A 522 -34.52 6.13 8.07
N SER A 523 -34.97 7.24 8.68
CA SER A 523 -36.39 7.52 8.88
C SER A 523 -37.15 7.57 7.55
N SER A 524 -36.55 8.16 6.52
CA SER A 524 -37.15 8.23 5.18
C SER A 524 -37.30 6.83 4.56
N LEU A 525 -36.26 5.98 4.66
CA LEU A 525 -36.30 4.60 4.15
C LEU A 525 -37.29 3.74 4.93
N LEU A 526 -37.24 3.76 6.27
CA LEU A 526 -38.19 3.02 7.13
C LEU A 526 -39.64 3.44 6.88
N GLY A 527 -39.88 4.74 6.70
CA GLY A 527 -41.20 5.29 6.42
C GLY A 527 -41.80 4.87 5.07
N THR A 528 -40.98 4.40 4.13
CA THR A 528 -41.51 3.78 2.89
C THR A 528 -42.17 2.43 3.14
N LYS A 529 -41.84 1.76 4.27
CA LYS A 529 -42.19 0.36 4.57
C LYS A 529 -41.69 -0.65 3.54
N GLU A 530 -40.73 -0.26 2.71
CA GLU A 530 -40.06 -1.14 1.77
C GLU A 530 -38.77 -1.68 2.38
N LYS A 531 -38.27 -2.76 1.78
CA LYS A 531 -37.06 -3.43 2.23
C LYS A 531 -35.83 -2.77 1.62
N TRP A 532 -35.16 -1.92 2.40
CA TRP A 532 -33.93 -1.24 2.00
C TRP A 532 -32.70 -1.83 2.68
N THR A 533 -31.56 -1.79 2.01
CA THR A 533 -30.25 -1.98 2.63
C THR A 533 -29.96 -0.76 3.51
N MET A 534 -30.00 -0.96 4.82
CA MET A 534 -29.77 0.09 5.82
C MET A 534 -28.29 0.20 6.17
N LEU A 535 -27.89 1.34 6.74
CA LEU A 535 -26.55 1.56 7.27
C LEU A 535 -26.17 0.44 8.26
N HIS A 536 -25.10 -0.30 7.94
CA HIS A 536 -24.50 -1.26 8.86
C HIS A 536 -23.51 -0.52 9.78
N HIS A 537 -22.49 0.13 9.21
CA HIS A 537 -21.44 0.80 9.99
C HIS A 537 -21.22 2.26 9.53
N ILE A 538 -21.25 3.20 10.47
CA ILE A 538 -20.85 4.60 10.23
C ILE A 538 -19.46 4.88 10.81
N ASN A 539 -18.56 5.32 9.92
CA ASN A 539 -17.24 5.78 10.28
C ASN A 539 -17.19 7.31 10.23
N THR A 540 -17.13 7.92 11.42
CA THR A 540 -17.22 9.37 11.60
C THR A 540 -15.87 9.94 12.01
N THR A 541 -15.45 11.03 11.36
CA THR A 541 -14.27 11.79 11.80
C THR A 541 -14.63 13.12 12.45
N ASP A 542 -13.73 13.55 13.35
CA ASP A 542 -13.61 14.94 13.78
C ASP A 542 -12.90 15.80 12.73
N TYR A 543 -12.58 17.06 13.05
CA TYR A 543 -11.99 17.98 12.08
C TYR A 543 -10.47 17.84 11.98
N LEU A 544 -9.96 17.97 10.75
CA LEU A 544 -8.56 18.31 10.51
C LEU A 544 -8.43 19.83 10.46
N ASN A 545 -7.67 20.39 11.39
CA ASN A 545 -7.27 21.79 11.44
C ASN A 545 -5.95 22.00 10.68
N TYR A 546 -5.58 23.24 10.42
CA TYR A 546 -4.39 23.62 9.64
C TYR A 546 -3.56 24.65 10.42
N GLU A 547 -2.33 24.27 10.76
CA GLU A 547 -1.35 25.05 11.53
C GLU A 547 -1.89 25.59 12.85
N THR A 548 -2.30 26.85 12.92
CA THR A 548 -2.82 27.49 14.13
C THR A 548 -4.33 27.66 14.13
N GLY A 549 -5.03 27.21 13.07
CA GLY A 549 -6.46 27.47 12.91
C GLY A 549 -7.16 26.51 11.95
N LYS A 550 -8.22 27.00 11.30
CA LYS A 550 -9.05 26.23 10.36
C LYS A 550 -8.69 26.56 8.91
N PHE A 551 -8.93 25.62 8.01
CA PHE A 551 -8.95 25.88 6.57
C PHE A 551 -9.90 27.04 6.26
N SER A 552 -9.48 27.96 5.39
CA SER A 552 -10.29 29.11 5.00
C SER A 552 -10.07 29.48 3.53
N LYS A 553 -11.09 29.22 2.69
CA LYS A 553 -11.06 29.54 1.27
C LYS A 553 -10.99 31.05 1.02
N SER A 554 -11.80 31.83 1.75
CA SER A 554 -11.84 33.29 1.60
C SER A 554 -10.53 33.98 1.98
N ARG A 555 -9.78 33.43 2.95
CA ARG A 555 -8.47 33.95 3.38
C ARG A 555 -7.27 33.25 2.72
N GLY A 556 -7.51 32.24 1.87
CA GLY A 556 -6.45 31.45 1.24
C GLY A 556 -5.60 30.64 2.22
N VAL A 557 -6.16 30.25 3.37
CA VAL A 557 -5.44 29.51 4.43
C VAL A 557 -5.65 28.01 4.26
N GLY A 558 -4.55 27.27 4.12
CA GLY A 558 -4.53 25.82 4.01
C GLY A 558 -4.28 25.29 2.60
N VAL A 559 -4.02 23.98 2.52
CA VAL A 559 -3.83 23.27 1.26
C VAL A 559 -5.16 22.78 0.72
N PHE A 560 -5.47 23.13 -0.53
CA PHE A 560 -6.64 22.67 -1.26
C PHE A 560 -6.26 21.57 -2.25
N GLY A 561 -7.18 20.64 -2.51
CA GLY A 561 -6.87 19.43 -3.28
C GLY A 561 -6.33 19.70 -4.69
N ASN A 562 -6.75 20.78 -5.33
CA ASN A 562 -6.27 21.19 -6.66
C ASN A 562 -4.84 21.77 -6.66
N THR A 563 -4.35 22.22 -5.50
CA THR A 563 -3.03 22.84 -5.33
C THR A 563 -2.01 21.92 -4.65
N ALA A 564 -2.45 20.81 -4.05
CA ALA A 564 -1.56 19.84 -3.40
C ALA A 564 -0.51 19.28 -4.38
N GLN A 565 -0.91 19.09 -5.65
CA GLN A 565 -0.02 18.61 -6.71
C GLN A 565 1.12 19.58 -7.08
N ASP A 566 0.93 20.89 -6.87
CA ASP A 566 1.91 21.92 -7.23
C ASP A 566 3.20 21.84 -6.38
N ILE A 567 3.18 21.04 -5.31
CA ILE A 567 4.32 20.80 -4.44
C ILE A 567 5.29 19.78 -5.06
N GLY A 568 4.86 18.99 -6.05
CA GLY A 568 5.71 18.03 -6.75
C GLY A 568 6.05 16.78 -5.96
N LEU A 569 5.34 16.52 -4.85
CA LEU A 569 5.43 15.27 -4.10
C LEU A 569 4.40 14.26 -4.59
N SER A 570 4.72 12.97 -4.48
CA SER A 570 3.78 11.89 -4.78
C SER A 570 2.51 12.00 -3.92
N PRO A 571 1.32 11.72 -4.49
CA PRO A 571 0.07 11.68 -3.71
C PRO A 571 0.12 10.68 -2.56
N SER A 572 0.92 9.60 -2.67
CA SER A 572 1.12 8.65 -1.58
C SER A 572 1.67 9.30 -0.29
N VAL A 573 2.51 10.34 -0.40
CA VAL A 573 3.03 11.07 0.78
C VAL A 573 1.90 11.80 1.50
N TRP A 574 1.00 12.43 0.75
CA TRP A 574 -0.18 13.10 1.29
C TRP A 574 -1.14 12.13 1.95
N ARG A 575 -1.45 11.03 1.24
CA ARG A 575 -2.32 9.97 1.76
C ARG A 575 -1.78 9.43 3.08
N TYR A 576 -0.48 9.09 3.12
CA TYR A 576 0.18 8.63 4.34
C TYR A 576 0.03 9.59 5.51
N TYR A 577 0.43 10.85 5.32
CA TYR A 577 0.41 11.82 6.41
C TYR A 577 -1.01 12.05 6.94
N LEU A 578 -1.98 12.26 6.06
CA LEU A 578 -3.37 12.48 6.43
C LEU A 578 -3.96 11.29 7.18
N LEU A 579 -3.61 10.07 6.77
CA LEU A 579 -4.08 8.85 7.44
C LEU A 579 -3.36 8.59 8.77
N SER A 580 -2.08 8.94 8.89
CA SER A 580 -1.33 8.85 10.17
C SER A 580 -1.84 9.83 11.22
N THR A 581 -2.44 10.93 10.78
CA THR A 581 -2.99 12.00 11.63
C THR A 581 -4.51 12.08 11.53
N ARG A 582 -5.17 11.01 11.08
CA ARG A 582 -6.61 10.96 10.86
C ARG A 582 -7.38 11.31 12.16
N PRO A 583 -8.34 12.24 12.13
CA PRO A 583 -9.09 12.68 13.31
C PRO A 583 -10.21 11.68 13.70
N GLU A 584 -9.83 10.53 14.26
CA GLU A 584 -10.78 9.45 14.60
C GLU A 584 -11.51 9.67 15.94
N THR A 585 -10.84 10.27 16.92
CA THR A 585 -11.34 10.42 18.31
C THR A 585 -11.44 11.86 18.77
N SER A 586 -10.73 12.76 18.11
CA SER A 586 -10.66 14.18 18.39
C SER A 586 -10.16 14.91 17.15
N ASP A 587 -10.33 16.22 17.12
CA ASP A 587 -9.73 17.07 16.10
C ASP A 587 -8.20 16.85 16.04
N THR A 588 -7.61 16.94 14.85
CA THR A 588 -6.16 16.84 14.62
C THR A 588 -5.66 18.07 13.86
N MET A 589 -4.34 18.23 13.79
CA MET A 589 -3.71 19.40 13.18
C MET A 589 -2.74 18.98 12.09
N PHE A 590 -2.91 19.52 10.89
CA PHE A 590 -1.88 19.48 9.86
C PHE A 590 -0.80 20.52 10.19
N THR A 591 0.46 20.12 10.23
CA THR A 591 1.61 21.05 10.27
C THR A 591 2.68 20.63 9.27
N TRP A 592 3.32 21.58 8.60
CA TRP A 592 4.40 21.27 7.65
C TRP A 592 5.60 20.59 8.31
N LYS A 593 5.92 20.98 9.54
CA LYS A 593 6.99 20.37 10.33
C LYS A 593 6.77 18.88 10.54
N ASP A 594 5.56 18.50 10.99
CA ASP A 594 5.23 17.09 11.22
C ASP A 594 5.12 16.33 9.89
N PHE A 595 4.60 16.97 8.83
CA PHE A 595 4.56 16.41 7.47
C PHE A 595 5.96 16.00 6.97
N ILE A 596 6.93 16.90 7.05
CA ILE A 596 8.32 16.65 6.65
C ILE A 596 8.97 15.60 7.56
N THR A 597 8.75 15.72 8.87
CA THR A 597 9.34 14.81 9.87
C THR A 597 8.89 13.37 9.61
N ARG A 598 7.59 13.14 9.49
CA ARG A 598 7.02 11.80 9.26
C ARG A 598 7.43 11.22 7.91
N HIS A 599 7.48 12.05 6.87
CA HIS A 599 8.01 11.60 5.58
C HIS A 599 9.47 11.13 5.68
N ASN A 600 10.34 11.92 6.30
CA ASN A 600 11.77 11.60 6.39
C ASN A 600 12.05 10.43 7.36
N SER A 601 11.36 10.34 8.49
CA SER A 601 11.65 9.35 9.53
C SER A 601 10.85 8.05 9.39
N GLU A 602 9.60 8.11 8.92
CA GLU A 602 8.72 6.94 8.84
C GLU A 602 8.66 6.37 7.42
N LEU A 603 8.49 7.21 6.39
CA LEU A 603 8.48 6.70 5.00
C LEU A 603 9.89 6.39 4.50
N LEU A 604 10.79 7.38 4.48
CA LEU A 604 12.12 7.23 3.92
C LEU A 604 13.01 6.30 4.77
N ALA A 605 13.11 6.55 6.08
CA ALA A 605 14.06 5.83 6.94
C ALA A 605 13.57 4.46 7.43
N ASN A 606 12.28 4.13 7.31
CA ASN A 606 11.74 2.80 7.64
C ASN A 606 11.34 2.01 6.38
N VAL A 607 10.20 2.31 5.75
CA VAL A 607 9.69 1.53 4.60
C VAL A 607 10.65 1.61 3.41
N GLY A 608 11.01 2.83 3.01
CA GLY A 608 11.95 3.08 1.92
C GLY A 608 13.31 2.42 2.14
N ASN A 609 13.85 2.54 3.36
CA ASN A 609 15.12 1.93 3.73
C ASN A 609 15.07 0.40 3.67
N PHE A 610 14.03 -0.23 4.24
CA PHE A 610 13.90 -1.70 4.27
C PHE A 610 13.83 -2.29 2.86
N VAL A 611 12.94 -1.74 2.03
CA VAL A 611 12.75 -2.18 0.64
C VAL A 611 14.04 -1.99 -0.15
N ASN A 612 14.59 -0.79 -0.15
CA ASN A 612 15.78 -0.46 -0.95
C ASN A 612 17.02 -1.25 -0.52
N ARG A 613 17.28 -1.38 0.79
CA ARG A 613 18.43 -2.14 1.31
C ARG A 613 18.33 -3.61 0.89
N THR A 614 17.15 -4.21 1.02
CA THR A 614 16.94 -5.63 0.68
C THR A 614 17.09 -5.85 -0.83
N LEU A 615 16.40 -5.08 -1.67
CA LEU A 615 16.43 -5.26 -3.11
C LEU A 615 17.81 -4.98 -3.72
N LYS A 616 18.50 -3.92 -3.27
CA LYS A 616 19.87 -3.64 -3.70
C LYS A 616 20.84 -4.73 -3.27
N PHE A 617 20.68 -5.27 -2.05
CA PHE A 617 21.50 -6.39 -1.59
C PHE A 617 21.26 -7.64 -2.44
N THR A 618 20.00 -8.00 -2.71
CA THR A 618 19.63 -9.11 -3.59
C THR A 618 20.21 -8.94 -5.00
N THR A 619 20.11 -7.75 -5.56
CA THR A 619 20.67 -7.42 -6.87
C THR A 619 22.20 -7.58 -6.88
N ALA A 620 22.89 -6.99 -5.91
CA ALA A 620 24.34 -6.98 -5.86
C ALA A 620 24.98 -8.32 -5.46
N LYS A 621 24.31 -9.12 -4.63
CA LYS A 621 24.90 -10.34 -4.01
C LYS A 621 24.33 -11.65 -4.55
N TYR A 622 23.08 -11.62 -5.02
CA TYR A 622 22.38 -12.79 -5.56
C TYR A 622 21.96 -12.59 -7.02
N ASN A 623 22.52 -11.59 -7.71
CA ASN A 623 22.24 -11.26 -9.11
C ASN A 623 20.74 -11.04 -9.40
N GLY A 624 20.02 -10.47 -8.44
CA GLY A 624 18.58 -10.23 -8.55
C GLY A 624 17.74 -11.50 -8.51
N ILE A 625 18.30 -12.63 -8.08
CA ILE A 625 17.58 -13.90 -7.93
C ILE A 625 17.26 -14.11 -6.45
N VAL A 626 16.03 -14.48 -6.14
CA VAL A 626 15.62 -14.92 -4.80
C VAL A 626 16.43 -16.16 -4.45
N PRO A 627 17.26 -16.13 -3.39
CA PRO A 627 18.14 -17.24 -3.06
C PRO A 627 17.36 -18.47 -2.60
N HIS A 628 18.01 -19.64 -2.60
CA HIS A 628 17.46 -20.84 -1.96
C HIS A 628 17.45 -20.67 -0.44
N TYR A 629 16.35 -20.11 0.07
CA TYR A 629 15.99 -20.14 1.48
C TYR A 629 15.25 -21.47 1.77
N LEU A 630 15.62 -22.21 2.83
CA LEU A 630 15.19 -23.61 3.00
C LEU A 630 14.40 -23.90 4.29
N GLU A 631 13.72 -25.05 4.24
CA GLU A 631 12.78 -25.61 5.23
C GLU A 631 13.44 -26.04 6.55
N ASN A 632 14.71 -26.48 6.54
CA ASN A 632 15.45 -26.90 7.75
C ASN A 632 16.51 -25.88 8.13
N ALA A 633 16.17 -24.99 9.07
CA ALA A 633 17.08 -23.98 9.60
C ALA A 633 18.18 -24.61 10.47
N SER A 634 19.40 -24.05 10.43
CA SER A 634 20.44 -24.36 11.41
C SER A 634 19.97 -23.98 12.83
N VAL A 635 20.44 -24.69 13.86
CA VAL A 635 19.91 -24.63 15.25
C VAL A 635 19.75 -23.19 15.80
N GLY A 636 20.64 -22.26 15.43
CA GLY A 636 20.54 -20.84 15.80
C GLY A 636 19.61 -19.99 14.92
N ALA A 637 19.53 -20.28 13.62
CA ALA A 637 18.65 -19.57 12.68
C ALA A 637 17.17 -19.98 12.85
N ALA A 638 16.91 -21.20 13.33
CA ALA A 638 15.56 -21.73 13.54
C ALA A 638 14.74 -20.89 14.53
N LYS A 639 15.36 -20.45 15.63
CA LYS A 639 14.69 -19.64 16.66
C LYS A 639 14.38 -18.24 16.16
N LEU A 640 15.36 -17.54 15.59
CA LEU A 640 15.17 -16.19 15.05
C LEU A 640 14.14 -16.15 13.91
N LYS A 641 14.08 -17.20 13.08
CA LYS A 641 13.03 -17.41 12.07
C LYS A 641 11.65 -17.56 12.71
N THR A 642 11.54 -18.40 13.74
CA THR A 642 10.27 -18.67 14.42
C THR A 642 9.73 -17.41 15.09
N ASP A 643 10.57 -16.68 15.83
CA ASP A 643 10.20 -15.44 16.52
C ASP A 643 9.75 -14.36 15.50
N PHE A 644 10.50 -14.18 14.40
CA PHE A 644 10.14 -13.22 13.35
C PHE A 644 8.78 -13.53 12.70
N VAL A 645 8.52 -14.79 12.34
CA VAL A 645 7.23 -15.17 11.74
C VAL A 645 6.09 -14.99 12.75
N GLN A 646 6.30 -15.33 14.01
CA GLN A 646 5.31 -15.13 15.08
C GLN A 646 4.99 -13.63 15.28
N ASP A 647 6.01 -12.78 15.33
CA ASP A 647 5.85 -11.32 15.48
C ASP A 647 5.05 -10.74 14.31
N VAL A 648 5.43 -11.08 13.07
CA VAL A 648 4.74 -10.60 11.86
C VAL A 648 3.30 -11.09 11.84
N ASN A 649 3.03 -12.36 12.18
CA ASN A 649 1.67 -12.89 12.27
C ASN A 649 0.83 -12.18 13.33
N MET A 650 1.41 -11.88 14.49
CA MET A 650 0.71 -11.15 15.54
C MET A 650 0.33 -9.74 15.08
N LEU A 651 1.27 -9.03 14.44
CA LEU A 651 1.02 -7.69 13.91
C LEU A 651 0.01 -7.71 12.76
N LEU A 652 0.10 -8.67 11.84
CA LEU A 652 -0.83 -8.82 10.72
C LEU A 652 -2.26 -9.13 11.19
N LYS A 653 -2.41 -9.96 12.23
CA LYS A 653 -3.73 -10.21 12.85
C LYS A 653 -4.31 -8.95 13.48
N LYS A 654 -3.48 -8.17 14.19
CA LYS A 654 -3.90 -6.86 14.73
C LYS A 654 -4.27 -5.88 13.62
N TYR A 655 -3.50 -5.85 12.53
CA TYR A 655 -3.77 -5.02 11.36
C TYR A 655 -5.13 -5.36 10.77
N ASN A 656 -5.39 -6.64 10.46
CA ASN A 656 -6.66 -7.09 9.93
C ASN A 656 -7.82 -6.75 10.88
N ALA A 657 -7.67 -7.01 12.18
CA ALA A 657 -8.70 -6.69 13.16
C ALA A 657 -8.97 -5.17 13.28
N ALA A 658 -7.95 -4.32 13.11
CA ALA A 658 -8.10 -2.88 13.10
C ALA A 658 -8.87 -2.41 11.86
N LEU A 659 -8.48 -2.89 10.67
CA LEU A 659 -9.13 -2.52 9.40
C LEU A 659 -10.57 -3.05 9.31
N GLU A 660 -10.85 -4.27 9.78
CA GLU A 660 -12.23 -4.82 9.86
C GLU A 660 -13.13 -3.98 10.78
N GLN A 661 -12.55 -3.30 11.77
CA GLN A 661 -13.23 -2.33 12.63
C GLN A 661 -13.11 -0.89 12.12
N SER A 662 -12.58 -0.68 10.92
CA SER A 662 -12.35 0.62 10.28
C SER A 662 -11.49 1.60 11.11
N LYS A 663 -10.58 1.08 11.95
CA LYS A 663 -9.56 1.84 12.70
C LYS A 663 -8.35 2.11 11.81
N LEU A 664 -8.52 3.03 10.87
CA LEU A 664 -7.59 3.23 9.75
C LEU A 664 -6.21 3.72 10.21
N ARG A 665 -6.19 4.62 11.22
CA ARG A 665 -4.94 5.16 11.78
C ARG A 665 -4.11 4.07 12.47
N GLU A 666 -4.77 3.22 13.26
CA GLU A 666 -4.11 2.10 13.94
C GLU A 666 -3.61 1.04 12.93
N GLY A 667 -4.41 0.76 11.91
CA GLY A 667 -3.98 -0.08 10.78
C GLY A 667 -2.69 0.41 10.13
N LEU A 668 -2.59 1.70 9.83
CA LEU A 668 -1.37 2.27 9.25
C LEU A 668 -0.18 2.14 10.21
N ARG A 669 -0.37 2.45 11.49
CA ARG A 669 0.67 2.30 12.52
C ARG A 669 1.21 0.87 12.57
N LEU A 670 0.33 -0.12 12.54
CA LEU A 670 0.70 -1.54 12.54
C LEU A 670 1.43 -1.95 11.25
N ALA A 671 1.03 -1.43 10.09
CA ALA A 671 1.76 -1.68 8.84
C ALA A 671 3.19 -1.11 8.88
N MET A 672 3.37 0.08 9.46
CA MET A 672 4.69 0.68 9.67
C MET A 672 5.53 -0.12 10.68
N GLU A 673 4.90 -0.70 11.72
CA GLU A 673 5.54 -1.58 12.70
C GLU A 673 6.02 -2.90 12.06
N ILE A 674 5.24 -3.47 11.14
CA ILE A 674 5.66 -4.64 10.34
C ILE A 674 6.91 -4.32 9.51
N SER A 675 6.97 -3.14 8.89
CA SER A 675 8.17 -2.68 8.18
C SER A 675 9.37 -2.49 9.12
N ALA A 676 9.13 -1.90 10.30
CA ALA A 676 10.19 -1.71 11.30
C ALA A 676 10.74 -3.06 11.79
N ARG A 677 9.88 -4.07 11.96
CA ARG A 677 10.29 -5.44 12.29
C ARG A 677 11.17 -6.06 11.20
N GLY A 678 10.91 -5.74 9.92
CA GLY A 678 11.75 -6.12 8.78
C GLY A 678 13.15 -5.49 8.85
N ASN A 679 13.24 -4.18 9.11
CA ASN A 679 14.53 -3.50 9.34
C ASN A 679 15.31 -4.15 10.49
N GLN A 680 14.64 -4.40 11.61
CA GLN A 680 15.23 -5.07 12.77
C GLN A 680 15.71 -6.48 12.42
N TYR A 681 14.93 -7.24 11.65
CA TYR A 681 15.30 -8.59 11.24
C TYR A 681 16.57 -8.64 10.40
N LEU A 682 16.78 -7.69 9.47
CA LEU A 682 18.05 -7.56 8.74
C LEU A 682 19.22 -7.22 9.67
N GLN A 683 18.97 -6.42 10.70
CA GLN A 683 19.98 -6.01 11.68
C GLN A 683 20.36 -7.17 12.62
N ASP A 684 19.38 -7.89 13.16
CA ASP A 684 19.57 -9.06 14.03
C ASP A 684 20.38 -10.15 13.33
N ASN A 685 20.09 -10.37 12.04
CA ASN A 685 20.82 -11.33 11.22
C ASN A 685 22.15 -10.80 10.67
N ARG A 686 22.47 -9.52 10.91
CA ARG A 686 23.67 -8.84 10.42
C ARG A 686 23.85 -8.97 8.91
N VAL A 687 22.77 -8.78 8.14
CA VAL A 687 22.81 -8.92 6.67
C VAL A 687 23.70 -7.84 6.06
N ASP A 688 24.95 -8.20 5.83
CA ASP A 688 26.04 -7.39 5.27
C ASP A 688 26.99 -8.27 4.43
N ASN A 689 28.11 -7.69 3.96
CA ASN A 689 29.12 -8.41 3.19
C ASN A 689 29.73 -9.59 3.97
N LYS A 690 29.88 -9.49 5.30
CA LYS A 690 30.44 -10.58 6.11
C LYS A 690 29.45 -11.72 6.21
N CYS A 691 28.17 -11.43 6.46
CA CYS A 691 27.12 -12.44 6.47
C CYS A 691 27.04 -13.19 5.13
N PHE A 692 27.13 -12.48 4.00
CA PHE A 692 27.15 -13.12 2.68
C PHE A 692 28.38 -14.03 2.45
N LEU A 693 29.56 -13.62 2.92
CA LEU A 693 30.82 -14.34 2.69
C LEU A 693 31.05 -15.51 3.64
N TYR A 694 30.63 -15.38 4.91
CA TYR A 694 30.97 -16.31 5.99
C TYR A 694 29.76 -17.02 6.63
N GLU A 695 28.53 -16.53 6.40
CA GLU A 695 27.29 -17.11 6.98
C GLU A 695 26.22 -17.29 5.88
N ARG A 696 26.62 -17.88 4.75
CA ARG A 696 25.88 -17.79 3.48
C ARG A 696 24.43 -18.28 3.53
N GLN A 697 24.16 -19.40 4.21
CA GLN A 697 22.78 -19.92 4.31
C GLN A 697 21.90 -19.03 5.18
N LYS A 698 22.40 -18.55 6.34
CA LYS A 698 21.69 -17.60 7.18
C LYS A 698 21.39 -16.30 6.42
N CYS A 699 22.34 -15.82 5.63
CA CYS A 699 22.16 -14.65 4.77
C CYS A 699 21.06 -14.88 3.72
N ALA A 700 21.06 -16.04 3.06
CA ALA A 700 20.05 -16.44 2.09
C ALA A 700 18.65 -16.54 2.72
N ASP A 701 18.54 -17.16 3.89
CA ASP A 701 17.28 -17.26 4.64
C ASP A 701 16.79 -15.86 5.02
N ALA A 702 17.64 -15.00 5.60
CA ALA A 702 17.24 -13.66 6.00
C ALA A 702 16.75 -12.81 4.81
N ILE A 703 17.39 -12.93 3.65
CA ILE A 703 16.97 -12.24 2.42
C ILE A 703 15.66 -12.82 1.87
N GLY A 704 15.51 -14.15 1.81
CA GLY A 704 14.28 -14.78 1.33
C GLY A 704 13.04 -14.36 2.14
N TYR A 705 13.16 -14.32 3.47
CA TYR A 705 12.10 -13.86 4.37
C TYR A 705 11.85 -12.37 4.23
N SER A 706 12.90 -11.56 4.10
CA SER A 706 12.76 -10.10 3.93
C SER A 706 12.07 -9.74 2.61
N LEU A 707 12.39 -10.44 1.51
CA LEU A 707 11.71 -10.24 0.22
C LEU A 707 10.23 -10.60 0.30
N ASN A 708 9.89 -11.70 0.95
CA ASN A 708 8.51 -12.08 1.18
C ASN A 708 7.78 -11.11 2.12
N LEU A 709 8.46 -10.56 3.13
CA LEU A 709 7.90 -9.49 3.96
C LEU A 709 7.64 -8.22 3.16
N ILE A 710 8.54 -7.85 2.24
CA ILE A 710 8.35 -6.70 1.33
C ILE A 710 7.12 -6.92 0.44
N TYR A 711 6.88 -8.16 0.00
CA TYR A 711 5.69 -8.48 -0.79
C TYR A 711 4.39 -8.40 0.02
N LEU A 712 4.42 -8.84 1.28
CA LEU A 712 3.33 -8.58 2.24
C LEU A 712 3.13 -7.08 2.48
N LEU A 713 4.21 -6.33 2.66
CA LEU A 713 4.17 -4.87 2.82
C LEU A 713 3.50 -4.20 1.63
N ALA A 714 3.81 -4.60 0.39
CA ALA A 714 3.11 -4.09 -0.78
C ALA A 714 1.58 -4.27 -0.65
N SER A 715 1.14 -5.41 -0.15
CA SER A 715 -0.29 -5.75 -0.01
C SER A 715 -0.96 -4.96 1.11
N ILE A 716 -0.35 -4.84 2.29
CA ILE A 716 -0.96 -4.12 3.43
C ILE A 716 -0.81 -2.59 3.33
N MET A 717 0.13 -2.11 2.51
CA MET A 717 0.28 -0.69 2.19
C MET A 717 -0.61 -0.26 1.01
N TYR A 718 -1.08 -1.19 0.17
CA TYR A 718 -1.97 -0.89 -0.96
C TYR A 718 -3.19 -0.02 -0.58
N PRO A 719 -3.88 -0.27 0.55
CA PRO A 719 -4.97 0.60 0.99
C PRO A 719 -4.56 2.07 1.23
N TYR A 720 -3.33 2.29 1.66
CA TYR A 720 -2.83 3.59 2.10
C TYR A 720 -2.07 4.34 1.00
N MET A 721 -1.22 3.64 0.26
CA MET A 721 -0.31 4.19 -0.75
C MET A 721 -0.27 3.26 -1.98
N PRO A 722 -1.28 3.32 -2.86
CA PRO A 722 -1.42 2.35 -3.95
C PRO A 722 -0.29 2.46 -4.98
N SER A 723 0.22 3.67 -5.31
CA SER A 723 1.38 3.81 -6.20
C SER A 723 2.67 3.26 -5.61
N VAL A 724 2.90 3.41 -4.30
CA VAL A 724 4.05 2.80 -3.62
C VAL A 724 3.95 1.27 -3.65
N SER A 725 2.76 0.72 -3.38
CA SER A 725 2.50 -0.72 -3.50
C SER A 725 2.80 -1.24 -4.91
N SER A 726 2.32 -0.52 -5.94
CA SER A 726 2.59 -0.84 -7.34
C SER A 726 4.08 -0.80 -7.68
N SER A 727 4.81 0.23 -7.22
CA SER A 727 6.27 0.31 -7.40
C SER A 727 6.97 -0.86 -6.72
N ILE A 728 6.60 -1.24 -5.49
CA ILE A 728 7.18 -2.41 -4.81
C ILE A 728 6.93 -3.69 -5.61
N ASN A 729 5.70 -3.93 -6.08
CA ASN A 729 5.36 -5.10 -6.90
C ASN A 729 6.15 -5.14 -8.21
N LYS A 730 6.33 -3.99 -8.88
CA LYS A 730 7.17 -3.84 -10.08
C LYS A 730 8.64 -4.17 -9.78
N GLN A 731 9.19 -3.63 -8.70
CA GLN A 731 10.57 -3.91 -8.28
C GLN A 731 10.77 -5.35 -7.82
N LEU A 732 9.73 -6.00 -7.30
CA LEU A 732 9.74 -7.42 -7.00
C LEU A 732 9.48 -8.28 -8.24
N ASN A 733 9.07 -7.72 -9.39
CA ASN A 733 8.57 -8.48 -10.54
C ASN A 733 7.45 -9.48 -10.18
N ALA A 734 6.55 -9.08 -9.27
CA ALA A 734 5.47 -9.92 -8.77
C ALA A 734 4.09 -9.27 -9.04
N PRO A 735 3.04 -10.06 -9.33
CA PRO A 735 1.66 -9.55 -9.39
C PRO A 735 1.19 -9.04 -8.01
N ALA A 736 0.03 -8.37 -7.93
CA ALA A 736 -0.49 -7.94 -6.63
C ALA A 736 -0.97 -9.14 -5.79
N MET A 737 -0.51 -9.23 -4.54
CA MET A 737 -0.95 -10.25 -3.59
C MET A 737 -2.14 -9.75 -2.76
N ALA A 738 -3.03 -10.67 -2.39
CA ALA A 738 -4.10 -10.42 -1.45
C ALA A 738 -3.55 -10.27 -0.02
N ILE A 739 -4.27 -9.54 0.83
CA ILE A 739 -3.97 -9.50 2.26
C ILE A 739 -4.44 -10.82 2.89
N THR A 740 -3.50 -11.62 3.38
CA THR A 740 -3.77 -12.91 4.03
C THR A 740 -3.91 -12.77 5.55
N GLY A 741 -4.38 -13.83 6.22
CA GLY A 741 -4.49 -13.88 7.68
C GLY A 741 -3.16 -14.16 8.40
N ASP A 742 -2.26 -14.86 7.72
CA ASP A 742 -0.93 -15.20 8.21
C ASP A 742 0.11 -14.89 7.12
N PHE A 743 1.34 -14.61 7.57
CA PHE A 743 2.53 -14.41 6.76
C PHE A 743 2.91 -15.72 6.06
N SER A 744 3.12 -15.63 4.76
CA SER A 744 3.49 -16.73 3.89
C SER A 744 4.71 -16.35 3.04
N LEU A 745 5.28 -17.32 2.33
CA LEU A 745 6.51 -17.14 1.53
C LEU A 745 6.27 -17.40 0.02
N PRO A 746 5.37 -16.65 -0.65
CA PRO A 746 4.99 -16.92 -2.04
C PRO A 746 6.04 -16.52 -3.09
N LEU A 747 7.06 -15.72 -2.77
CA LEU A 747 8.20 -15.46 -3.67
C LEU A 747 9.23 -16.58 -3.53
N LEU A 748 9.16 -17.56 -4.44
CA LEU A 748 9.90 -18.81 -4.35
C LEU A 748 11.37 -18.65 -4.80
N PRO A 749 12.29 -19.53 -4.36
CA PRO A 749 13.66 -19.56 -4.85
C PRO A 749 13.77 -19.62 -6.39
N GLY A 750 14.75 -18.93 -6.95
CA GLY A 750 14.92 -18.84 -8.41
C GLY A 750 14.09 -17.74 -9.08
N HIS A 751 13.16 -17.11 -8.36
CA HIS A 751 12.44 -15.92 -8.83
C HIS A 751 13.40 -14.76 -9.12
N ARG A 752 13.26 -14.07 -10.25
CA ARG A 752 14.05 -12.88 -10.58
C ARG A 752 13.28 -11.59 -10.26
N ILE A 753 13.81 -10.81 -9.32
CA ILE A 753 13.28 -9.48 -8.98
C ILE A 753 13.59 -8.48 -10.10
N GLY A 754 12.84 -7.37 -10.08
CA GLY A 754 13.06 -6.22 -10.95
C GLY A 754 14.26 -5.34 -10.54
N GLU A 755 14.36 -4.18 -11.17
CA GLU A 755 15.39 -3.19 -10.85
C GLU A 755 15.03 -2.40 -9.58
N PRO A 756 15.91 -2.31 -8.58
CA PRO A 756 15.66 -1.50 -7.39
C PRO A 756 15.60 0.00 -7.71
N GLU A 757 14.59 0.69 -7.18
CA GLU A 757 14.43 2.14 -7.25
C GLU A 757 14.10 2.72 -5.86
N TYR A 758 14.46 3.99 -5.64
CA TYR A 758 14.12 4.68 -4.41
C TYR A 758 12.61 4.97 -4.37
N LEU A 759 11.90 4.46 -3.36
CA LEU A 759 10.47 4.73 -3.17
C LEU A 759 10.19 6.17 -2.74
N PHE A 760 11.12 6.76 -1.97
CA PHE A 760 10.98 8.09 -1.40
C PHE A 760 12.32 8.84 -1.51
N SER A 761 12.25 10.15 -1.71
CA SER A 761 13.38 11.07 -1.64
C SER A 761 13.25 11.95 -0.40
N ARG A 762 14.35 12.34 0.23
CA ARG A 762 14.33 13.25 1.39
C ARG A 762 13.66 14.58 1.03
N ILE A 763 12.81 15.08 1.93
CA ILE A 763 12.33 16.47 1.86
C ILE A 763 13.27 17.33 2.71
N ASP A 764 13.79 18.40 2.12
CA ASP A 764 14.63 19.37 2.82
C ASP A 764 13.80 20.13 3.87
N GLU A 765 14.29 20.19 5.11
CA GLU A 765 13.60 20.86 6.22
C GLU A 765 13.34 22.35 5.96
N SER A 766 14.15 23.01 5.11
CA SER A 766 13.93 24.41 4.71
C SER A 766 12.64 24.63 3.91
N MET A 767 12.01 23.56 3.40
CA MET A 767 10.72 23.64 2.73
C MET A 767 9.56 23.95 3.68
N GLU A 768 9.73 23.69 4.99
CA GLU A 768 8.73 23.99 6.02
C GLU A 768 8.28 25.45 5.94
N GLU A 769 9.22 26.38 6.02
CA GLU A 769 8.94 27.81 6.01
C GLU A 769 8.32 28.25 4.68
N LYS A 770 8.87 27.75 3.57
CA LYS A 770 8.39 28.10 2.22
C LYS A 770 6.93 27.70 2.02
N TRP A 771 6.55 26.50 2.46
CA TRP A 771 5.18 26.03 2.34
C TRP A 771 4.26 26.68 3.37
N ARG A 772 4.73 26.93 4.59
CA ARG A 772 3.94 27.67 5.60
C ARG A 772 3.58 29.07 5.10
N ILE A 773 4.50 29.80 4.48
CA ILE A 773 4.23 31.10 3.86
C ILE A 773 3.27 30.93 2.68
N LYS A 774 3.56 30.02 1.74
CA LYS A 774 2.75 29.82 0.53
C LYS A 774 1.28 29.50 0.86
N TYR A 775 1.01 28.71 1.90
CA TYR A 775 -0.33 28.25 2.26
C TYR A 775 -0.85 28.85 3.59
N GLY A 776 -0.20 29.89 4.10
CA GLY A 776 -0.53 30.56 5.37
C GLY A 776 -1.63 31.62 5.25
N GLY A 777 -2.08 31.91 4.02
CA GLY A 777 -3.06 32.96 3.73
C GLY A 777 -2.43 34.31 3.35
N VAL A 778 -3.30 35.23 2.92
CA VAL A 778 -2.89 36.53 2.35
C VAL A 778 -2.08 37.38 3.35
N ASP A 779 -2.43 37.32 4.64
CA ASP A 779 -1.77 38.13 5.67
C ASP A 779 -0.34 37.65 5.93
N VAL A 780 -0.13 36.34 6.04
CA VAL A 780 1.22 35.74 6.23
C VAL A 780 2.11 36.02 5.02
N GLN A 781 1.56 35.96 3.81
CA GLN A 781 2.30 36.28 2.57
C GLN A 781 2.71 37.75 2.50
N LYS A 782 1.91 38.68 3.06
CA LYS A 782 2.22 40.11 3.09
C LYS A 782 3.23 40.48 4.18
N GLU A 783 3.25 39.79 5.31
CA GLU A 783 4.22 40.03 6.39
C GLU A 783 5.63 39.55 6.05
N THR A 784 5.76 38.63 5.09
CA THR A 784 7.02 37.99 4.71
C THR A 784 7.57 38.44 3.35
N ALA A 785 6.81 39.25 2.59
CA ALA A 785 7.23 39.92 1.36
C ALA A 785 7.79 41.32 1.68
#